data_AF-A0A944S5J1-F1
#
_entry.id   AF-A0A944S5J1-F1
#
_cell.length_a   1.000
_cell.length_b   1.000
_cell.length_c   1.000
_cell.angle_alpha   90.00
_cell.angle_beta   90.00
_cell.angle_gamma   90.00
#
_symmetry.space_group_name_H-M   'P 1'
#
loop_
_entity.id
_entity.type
_entity.pdbx_description
1 polymer ?
#
loop_
_entity_poly.entity_id
_entity_poly.type
_entity_poly.pdbx_seq_one_letter_code
_entity_poly.pdbx_strand_id
1 'polypeptide(L)'
;MPTPATPTGSGSAADAYAVTTTAEANLGILDGAVSHDEVNRSISGANRAILFGQQTRLPHFPDDRRLPRIHAGDERVLFFWRVLKKVPANLRRALIEAPVSITLVRGDTLLCFQDVRHHQAVHLGRRRRTIYLPELLMQQAEEKGYDYWAIAEGLIYAGWMLLDYLLLVDVLTDFGHRAMRRTDSPEAGEDGTRLDWSGLRLSEPLLRRLVQDHNRHRREHPDPGKSEVEEFIAGYRSALIRVKGLNVWSREPWEIGRDLFDETLEQRWAQMKMERIADIFDYPRMFLFDRDIIHGAARDLALRRGQSLEPASFADALHDYRDAGRFDRHPLMTEFCRGIVPKPKAQFLQKVVELGAAGLRDFFDAYSDGEPEALDLIHPLWMYLVSLSSDPAGVFAHVGQLRSRVRRVDGVVDENAPGPLTEREILRHLTGICVRLDRLPGYRRLAMEVVDLGEGAHDELLALIENHGLDEADEWATFKMKKQAIVACACELLEKIDGHDSQQGGVVELAARRRIHEDEDLQRLLTDRPHRFTSDPSGVLMYCREYRRTLAQFGSADPDTNSLLASILIRLDQSDRYEELIDLIPSLGPPAVSALYGVLDQISERDERRAPILQRSRRILGSILMERQFRAKARQRARSAQAYSEMDRQASAPPPPAAITVDDVTIPFVALHRELLTGVEFSHRGDSPNDEPGGAGHSDTEDDVEGDVPGDVAEETNGEVAP
;
A
#
# COMPACT_ATOMS: atom_id res chain seq x y z
N MET A 1 23.47 7.50 19.34
CA MET A 1 22.23 6.91 18.77
C MET A 1 22.57 6.49 17.35
N PRO A 2 22.95 5.23 17.08
CA PRO A 2 23.17 4.76 15.72
C PRO A 2 21.87 4.20 15.12
N THR A 3 21.65 4.54 13.86
CA THR A 3 20.59 4.12 12.95
C THR A 3 20.65 2.63 12.62
N PRO A 4 19.51 1.95 12.34
CA PRO A 4 19.52 0.58 11.86
C PRO A 4 19.91 0.53 10.38
N ALA A 5 20.85 -0.34 10.04
CA ALA A 5 21.31 -0.58 8.67
C ALA A 5 20.38 -1.53 7.92
N THR A 6 20.06 -1.18 6.68
CA THR A 6 19.34 -1.98 5.68
C THR A 6 20.20 -3.18 5.24
N PRO A 7 19.66 -4.41 5.09
CA PRO A 7 20.40 -5.50 4.49
C PRO A 7 20.14 -5.56 2.98
N THR A 8 21.17 -5.30 2.18
CA THR A 8 21.27 -5.66 0.76
C THR A 8 22.01 -6.99 0.62
N GLY A 9 21.46 -7.97 -0.10
CA GLY A 9 22.16 -9.21 -0.41
C GLY A 9 21.37 -10.18 -1.28
N SER A 10 21.64 -10.13 -2.59
CA SER A 10 21.29 -11.14 -3.60
C SER A 10 22.05 -12.46 -3.35
N GLY A 11 21.35 -13.59 -3.31
CA GLY A 11 21.94 -14.91 -3.10
C GLY A 11 21.24 -16.01 -3.92
N SER A 12 22.06 -16.78 -4.63
CA SER A 12 21.75 -17.84 -5.60
C SER A 12 20.89 -19.00 -5.07
N ALA A 13 20.05 -19.54 -5.94
CA ALA A 13 19.20 -20.71 -5.72
C ALA A 13 20.00 -22.03 -5.72
N ALA A 14 20.62 -22.39 -4.58
CA ALA A 14 21.10 -23.77 -4.34
C ALA A 14 21.41 -24.14 -2.87
N ASP A 15 21.31 -23.22 -1.89
CA ASP A 15 21.54 -23.53 -0.46
C ASP A 15 20.26 -23.36 0.36
N ALA A 16 19.27 -24.22 0.10
CA ALA A 16 18.00 -24.26 0.81
C ALA A 16 18.04 -25.20 2.01
N TYR A 17 18.92 -24.94 2.98
CA TYR A 17 18.75 -25.40 4.38
C TYR A 17 19.31 -24.34 5.34
N ALA A 18 18.87 -23.09 5.17
CA ALA A 18 18.94 -22.14 6.26
C ALA A 18 18.05 -22.67 7.39
N VAL A 19 18.66 -22.92 8.55
CA VAL A 19 17.95 -23.02 9.83
C VAL A 19 17.23 -21.69 9.99
N THR A 20 15.98 -21.65 9.56
CA THR A 20 15.04 -20.58 9.87
C THR A 20 14.92 -20.65 11.39
N THR A 21 15.50 -19.69 12.09
CA THR A 21 15.04 -19.35 13.44
C THR A 21 13.57 -19.00 13.28
N THR A 22 12.70 -19.99 13.41
CA THR A 22 11.25 -19.83 13.35
C THR A 22 10.90 -18.88 14.48
N ALA A 23 10.64 -17.61 14.13
CA ALA A 23 10.04 -16.66 15.04
C ALA A 23 8.83 -17.34 15.67
N GLU A 24 8.77 -17.41 17.01
CA GLU A 24 7.64 -18.05 17.67
C GLU A 24 6.37 -17.32 17.21
N ALA A 25 5.45 -18.05 16.61
CA ALA A 25 4.28 -17.39 16.08
C ALA A 25 3.37 -16.87 17.17
N ASN A 26 2.78 -15.72 16.89
CA ASN A 26 1.85 -15.06 17.78
C ASN A 26 0.45 -15.65 17.63
N LEU A 27 0.03 -16.44 18.62
CA LEU A 27 -1.28 -17.07 18.65
C LEU A 27 -2.26 -16.31 19.52
N GLY A 28 -3.49 -16.18 19.04
CA GLY A 28 -4.61 -15.58 19.75
C GLY A 28 -5.47 -14.72 18.83
N ILE A 29 -6.10 -13.69 19.39
CA ILE A 29 -6.89 -12.72 18.62
C ILE A 29 -6.11 -11.41 18.64
N LEU A 30 -5.58 -11.04 17.49
CA LEU A 30 -4.79 -9.84 17.27
C LEU A 30 -5.21 -9.14 15.99
N ASP A 31 -4.80 -7.89 15.89
CA ASP A 31 -4.96 -7.04 14.74
C ASP A 31 -3.66 -6.28 14.48
N GLY A 32 -3.30 -6.15 13.20
CA GLY A 32 -1.99 -5.64 12.76
C GLY A 32 -0.82 -6.59 13.03
N ALA A 33 0.40 -6.11 12.77
CA ALA A 33 1.64 -6.91 12.84
C ALA A 33 2.20 -7.01 14.28
N VAL A 34 1.42 -7.53 15.23
CA VAL A 34 1.88 -7.69 16.63
C VAL A 34 2.82 -8.90 16.73
N SER A 35 4.05 -8.66 17.18
CA SER A 35 5.02 -9.75 17.35
C SER A 35 4.79 -10.56 18.64
N HIS A 36 5.16 -11.84 18.63
CA HIS A 36 5.07 -12.70 19.82
C HIS A 36 5.92 -12.18 20.99
N ASP A 37 7.09 -11.61 20.72
CA ASP A 37 7.96 -11.06 21.75
C ASP A 37 7.41 -9.79 22.38
N GLU A 38 6.72 -8.96 21.59
CA GLU A 38 6.05 -7.76 22.08
C GLU A 38 4.93 -8.09 23.06
N VAL A 39 4.01 -8.98 22.69
CA VAL A 39 2.93 -9.37 23.59
C VAL A 39 3.46 -10.08 24.84
N ASN A 40 4.49 -10.93 24.72
CA ASN A 40 5.06 -11.60 25.88
C ASN A 40 5.76 -10.63 26.84
N ARG A 41 6.45 -9.60 26.32
CA ARG A 41 7.02 -8.53 27.17
C ARG A 41 5.92 -7.79 27.92
N SER A 42 4.84 -7.42 27.23
CA SER A 42 3.69 -6.76 27.85
C SER A 42 3.04 -7.62 28.94
N ILE A 43 2.71 -8.87 28.61
CA ILE A 43 2.13 -9.82 29.56
C ILE A 43 3.05 -10.01 30.75
N SER A 44 4.36 -10.20 30.54
CA SER A 44 5.36 -10.45 31.60
C SER A 44 5.48 -9.30 32.60
N GLY A 45 5.36 -8.06 32.13
CA GLY A 45 5.37 -6.86 32.98
C GLY A 45 4.04 -6.59 33.72
N ALA A 46 2.94 -7.17 33.26
CA ALA A 46 1.61 -6.89 33.80
C ALA A 46 1.29 -7.67 35.09
N ASN A 47 0.33 -7.15 35.86
CA ASN A 47 -0.25 -7.86 37.00
C ASN A 47 -1.21 -8.94 36.50
N ARG A 48 -1.02 -10.20 36.92
CA ARG A 48 -1.74 -11.35 36.39
C ARG A 48 -2.36 -12.17 37.52
N ALA A 49 -3.57 -12.66 37.32
CA ALA A 49 -4.24 -13.55 38.27
C ALA A 49 -4.98 -14.68 37.55
N ILE A 50 -4.97 -15.86 38.14
CA ILE A 50 -5.68 -17.02 37.59
C ILE A 50 -7.17 -16.84 37.87
N LEU A 51 -7.96 -16.72 36.80
CA LEU A 51 -9.42 -16.65 36.85
C LEU A 51 -10.03 -18.05 36.92
N PHE A 52 -9.50 -18.96 36.10
CA PHE A 52 -10.01 -20.33 36.00
C PHE A 52 -8.88 -21.35 35.74
N GLY A 53 -9.10 -22.59 36.18
CA GLY A 53 -8.16 -23.69 36.01
C GLY A 53 -6.99 -23.66 37.00
N GLN A 54 -5.93 -24.38 36.66
CA GLN A 54 -4.67 -24.39 37.39
C GLN A 54 -3.52 -24.14 36.42
N GLN A 55 -2.56 -23.31 36.82
CA GLN A 55 -1.32 -23.18 36.07
C GLN A 55 -0.49 -24.45 36.25
N THR A 56 -0.64 -25.41 35.32
CA THR A 56 0.19 -26.61 35.30
C THR A 56 1.55 -26.27 34.71
N ARG A 57 2.59 -26.35 35.53
CA ARG A 57 3.97 -26.01 35.17
C ARG A 57 4.62 -27.19 34.45
N LEU A 58 5.08 -26.99 33.21
CA LEU A 58 5.99 -27.90 32.49
C LEU A 58 6.91 -27.07 31.56
N PRO A 59 8.25 -27.25 31.57
CA PRO A 59 9.12 -27.64 32.68
C PRO A 59 9.40 -26.44 33.62
N HIS A 60 10.29 -26.63 34.60
CA HIS A 60 10.68 -25.60 35.58
C HIS A 60 11.27 -24.35 34.88
N PHE A 61 10.51 -23.26 34.82
CA PHE A 61 11.03 -21.92 34.51
C PHE A 61 11.41 -21.26 35.85
N PRO A 62 12.72 -21.07 36.14
CA PRO A 62 13.17 -20.59 37.44
C PRO A 62 12.64 -19.20 37.81
N ASP A 63 12.38 -18.36 36.80
CA ASP A 63 11.93 -16.96 36.99
C ASP A 63 10.41 -16.81 37.13
N ASP A 64 9.66 -17.90 37.14
CA ASP A 64 8.21 -17.85 36.97
C ASP A 64 7.44 -17.73 38.29
N ARG A 65 7.01 -16.49 38.59
CA ARG A 65 6.22 -16.14 39.77
C ARG A 65 4.93 -16.95 39.82
N ARG A 66 4.62 -17.55 40.99
CA ARG A 66 3.29 -18.15 41.23
C ARG A 66 2.23 -17.06 41.12
N LEU A 67 1.27 -17.25 40.21
CA LEU A 67 0.18 -16.30 40.04
C LEU A 67 -0.87 -16.48 41.14
N PRO A 68 -1.38 -15.38 41.74
CA PRO A 68 -2.49 -15.46 42.68
C PRO A 68 -3.75 -15.96 41.95
N ARG A 69 -4.60 -16.70 42.67
CA ARG A 69 -5.89 -17.16 42.17
C ARG A 69 -6.99 -16.24 42.68
N ILE A 70 -7.90 -15.84 41.80
CA ILE A 70 -9.06 -15.04 42.19
C ILE A 70 -10.01 -15.90 43.02
N HIS A 71 -10.57 -15.32 44.08
CA HIS A 71 -11.50 -16.00 44.97
C HIS A 71 -12.77 -16.43 44.23
N ALA A 72 -13.32 -17.60 44.55
CA ALA A 72 -14.46 -18.17 43.81
C ALA A 72 -15.75 -17.32 43.86
N GLY A 73 -15.91 -16.52 44.92
CA GLY A 73 -17.03 -15.58 45.08
C GLY A 73 -16.80 -14.19 44.49
N ASP A 74 -15.66 -13.95 43.84
CA ASP A 74 -15.40 -12.69 43.13
C ASP A 74 -16.34 -12.56 41.93
N GLU A 75 -16.88 -11.36 41.70
CA GLU A 75 -17.83 -11.07 40.62
C GLU A 75 -17.31 -11.51 39.25
N ARG A 76 -16.01 -11.36 38.99
CA ARG A 76 -15.40 -11.76 37.72
C ARG A 76 -15.39 -13.27 37.54
N VAL A 77 -15.16 -14.03 38.60
CA VAL A 77 -15.23 -15.50 38.55
C VAL A 77 -16.67 -15.94 38.32
N LEU A 78 -17.64 -15.32 38.99
CA LEU A 78 -19.07 -15.60 38.80
C LEU A 78 -19.53 -15.25 37.38
N PHE A 79 -19.09 -14.12 36.84
CA PHE A 79 -19.31 -13.72 35.45
C PHE A 79 -18.73 -14.77 34.50
N PHE A 80 -17.49 -15.18 34.72
CA PHE A 80 -16.81 -16.16 33.88
C PHE A 80 -17.51 -17.53 33.89
N TRP A 81 -18.08 -17.94 35.02
CA TRP A 81 -18.93 -19.14 35.07
C TRP A 81 -20.19 -19.03 34.19
N ARG A 82 -20.76 -17.84 34.02
CA ARG A 82 -21.88 -17.62 33.09
C ARG A 82 -21.43 -17.73 31.63
N VAL A 83 -20.24 -17.23 31.31
CA VAL A 83 -19.59 -17.43 30.00
C VAL A 83 -19.38 -18.91 29.70
N LEU A 84 -18.77 -19.67 30.63
CA LEU A 84 -18.54 -21.10 30.45
C LEU A 84 -19.84 -21.87 30.19
N LYS A 85 -20.97 -21.48 30.78
CA LYS A 85 -22.26 -22.15 30.51
C LYS A 85 -22.70 -22.07 29.05
N LYS A 86 -22.28 -21.04 28.31
CA LYS A 86 -22.56 -20.88 26.88
C LYS A 86 -21.66 -21.74 25.99
N VAL A 87 -20.48 -22.14 26.48
CA VAL A 87 -19.55 -23.04 25.78
C VAL A 87 -20.15 -24.46 25.69
N PRO A 88 -20.08 -25.15 24.54
CA PRO A 88 -20.60 -26.51 24.39
C PRO A 88 -20.06 -27.48 25.45
N ALA A 89 -20.90 -28.40 25.92
CA ALA A 89 -20.57 -29.26 27.06
C ALA A 89 -19.27 -30.08 26.88
N ASN A 90 -19.00 -30.61 25.69
CA ASN A 90 -17.78 -31.35 25.39
C ASN A 90 -16.53 -30.46 25.51
N LEU A 91 -16.56 -29.26 24.93
CA LEU A 91 -15.44 -28.32 24.99
C LEU A 91 -15.26 -27.73 26.40
N ARG A 92 -16.36 -27.37 27.07
CA ARG A 92 -16.34 -26.91 28.46
C ARG A 92 -15.70 -27.96 29.38
N ARG A 93 -16.11 -29.22 29.24
CA ARG A 93 -15.55 -30.32 30.03
C ARG A 93 -14.05 -30.49 29.76
N ALA A 94 -13.65 -30.47 28.48
CA ALA A 94 -12.24 -30.52 28.11
C ALA A 94 -11.44 -29.37 28.74
N LEU A 95 -11.94 -28.13 28.71
CA LEU A 95 -11.27 -26.99 29.34
C LEU A 95 -11.16 -27.11 30.87
N ILE A 96 -12.13 -27.75 31.53
CA ILE A 96 -12.12 -27.97 32.98
C ILE A 96 -11.13 -29.09 33.37
N GLU A 97 -11.12 -30.18 32.62
CA GLU A 97 -10.32 -31.39 32.92
C GLU A 97 -8.89 -31.30 32.37
N ALA A 98 -8.67 -30.49 31.33
CA ALA A 98 -7.35 -30.26 30.79
C ALA A 98 -6.50 -29.42 31.77
N PRO A 99 -5.18 -29.62 31.73
CA PRO A 99 -4.22 -28.82 32.48
C PRO A 99 -4.08 -27.42 31.84
N VAL A 100 -5.18 -26.67 31.74
CA VAL A 100 -5.26 -25.34 31.13
C VAL A 100 -5.59 -24.30 32.20
N SER A 101 -4.98 -23.14 32.10
CA SER A 101 -5.33 -21.97 32.91
C SER A 101 -5.90 -20.84 32.04
N ILE A 102 -6.88 -20.13 32.58
CA ILE A 102 -7.37 -18.88 32.01
C ILE A 102 -6.91 -17.79 32.95
N THR A 103 -5.99 -16.97 32.47
CA THR A 103 -5.29 -15.98 33.27
C THR A 103 -5.74 -14.60 32.85
N LEU A 104 -6.26 -13.84 33.82
CA LEU A 104 -6.56 -12.43 33.62
C LEU A 104 -5.30 -11.59 33.73
N VAL A 105 -5.08 -10.77 32.72
CA VAL A 105 -4.13 -9.67 32.75
C VAL A 105 -4.90 -8.44 33.24
N ARG A 106 -4.56 -7.99 34.45
CA ARG A 106 -5.27 -6.91 35.13
C ARG A 106 -4.84 -5.55 34.58
N GLY A 107 -5.80 -4.67 34.40
CA GLY A 107 -5.58 -3.33 33.89
C GLY A 107 -6.74 -2.87 33.01
N ASP A 108 -6.60 -1.66 32.50
CA ASP A 108 -7.56 -0.95 31.67
C ASP A 108 -7.12 -0.89 30.21
N THR A 109 -6.29 -1.84 29.74
CA THR A 109 -5.75 -1.92 28.38
C THR A 109 -5.90 -3.34 27.80
N LEU A 110 -5.79 -3.47 26.47
CA LEU A 110 -5.58 -4.77 25.80
C LEU A 110 -4.17 -5.32 26.09
N LEU A 111 -3.91 -6.59 25.75
CA LEU A 111 -2.63 -7.26 26.04
C LEU A 111 -1.45 -6.56 25.37
N CYS A 112 -1.64 -6.14 24.13
CA CYS A 112 -0.79 -5.20 23.43
C CYS A 112 -1.69 -4.15 22.79
N PHE A 113 -1.32 -2.87 22.85
CA PHE A 113 -2.09 -1.81 22.20
C PHE A 113 -1.18 -0.64 21.83
N GLN A 114 -0.96 -0.47 20.54
CA GLN A 114 -0.31 0.70 19.96
C GLN A 114 -1.37 1.67 19.45
N ASP A 115 -2.31 1.20 18.64
CA ASP A 115 -3.45 1.96 18.10
C ASP A 115 -4.63 1.03 17.75
N VAL A 116 -5.67 1.57 17.11
CA VAL A 116 -6.89 0.81 16.78
C VAL A 116 -6.71 -0.30 15.75
N ARG A 117 -5.63 -0.28 14.95
CA ARG A 117 -5.30 -1.25 13.90
C ARG A 117 -4.09 -2.12 14.26
N HIS A 118 -3.51 -1.88 15.43
CA HIS A 118 -2.35 -2.60 15.94
C HIS A 118 -2.51 -2.92 17.42
N HIS A 119 -3.10 -4.08 17.71
CA HIS A 119 -3.39 -4.51 19.07
C HIS A 119 -3.56 -6.03 19.19
N GLN A 120 -3.42 -6.55 20.41
CA GLN A 120 -3.71 -7.95 20.71
C GLN A 120 -4.61 -8.07 21.92
N ALA A 121 -5.72 -8.79 21.75
CA ALA A 121 -6.77 -8.94 22.73
C ALA A 121 -6.73 -10.29 23.45
N VAL A 122 -6.35 -11.36 22.77
CA VAL A 122 -6.20 -12.70 23.37
C VAL A 122 -4.85 -13.26 22.97
N HIS A 123 -4.17 -13.95 23.90
CA HIS A 123 -2.88 -14.58 23.63
C HIS A 123 -2.84 -16.02 24.17
N LEU A 124 -2.27 -16.94 23.39
CA LEU A 124 -2.12 -18.35 23.77
C LEU A 124 -0.68 -18.66 24.20
N GLY A 125 -0.49 -18.89 25.49
CA GLY A 125 0.75 -19.44 26.03
C GLY A 125 0.78 -20.96 25.87
N ARG A 126 1.18 -21.47 24.69
CA ARG A 126 1.28 -22.92 24.38
C ARG A 126 2.07 -23.70 25.44
N ARG A 127 3.29 -23.25 25.77
CA ARG A 127 4.14 -23.88 26.80
C ARG A 127 3.53 -23.80 28.20
N ARG A 128 2.86 -22.69 28.51
CA ARG A 128 2.23 -22.43 29.82
C ARG A 128 0.82 -23.00 29.93
N ARG A 129 0.31 -23.61 28.86
CA ARG A 129 -1.07 -24.11 28.74
C ARG A 129 -2.09 -23.07 29.19
N THR A 130 -1.91 -21.83 28.74
CA THR A 130 -2.64 -20.68 29.28
C THR A 130 -3.28 -19.84 28.18
N ILE A 131 -4.53 -19.45 28.41
CA ILE A 131 -5.23 -18.41 27.64
C ILE A 131 -5.14 -17.12 28.46
N TYR A 132 -4.48 -16.10 27.90
CA TYR A 132 -4.42 -14.78 28.50
C TYR A 132 -5.55 -13.92 27.97
N LEU A 133 -6.29 -13.30 28.89
CA LEU A 133 -7.41 -12.40 28.60
C LEU A 133 -7.25 -11.12 29.42
N PRO A 134 -7.33 -9.92 28.84
CA PRO A 134 -7.32 -8.67 29.58
C PRO A 134 -8.65 -8.46 30.32
N GLU A 135 -8.57 -7.94 31.54
CA GLU A 135 -9.72 -7.63 32.39
C GLU A 135 -10.68 -6.64 31.71
N LEU A 136 -10.15 -5.72 30.89
CA LEU A 136 -10.91 -4.75 30.11
C LEU A 136 -12.00 -5.39 29.24
N LEU A 137 -11.76 -6.55 28.61
CA LEU A 137 -12.76 -7.15 27.70
C LEU A 137 -13.98 -7.68 28.47
N MET A 138 -13.80 -8.11 29.73
CA MET A 138 -14.91 -8.51 30.59
C MET A 138 -15.76 -7.31 30.99
N GLN A 139 -15.09 -6.21 31.40
CA GLN A 139 -15.74 -4.95 31.74
C GLN A 139 -16.53 -4.40 30.55
N GLN A 140 -15.91 -4.36 29.37
CA GLN A 140 -16.54 -3.87 28.14
C GLN A 140 -17.77 -4.69 27.75
N ALA A 141 -17.72 -6.01 27.88
CA ALA A 141 -18.90 -6.85 27.61
C ALA A 141 -20.03 -6.59 28.60
N GLU A 142 -19.70 -6.43 29.89
CA GLU A 142 -20.68 -6.17 30.95
C GLU A 142 -21.31 -4.78 30.82
N GLU A 143 -20.50 -3.73 30.64
CA GLU A 143 -20.95 -2.34 30.47
C GLU A 143 -21.85 -2.16 29.25
N LYS A 144 -21.52 -2.82 28.13
CA LYS A 144 -22.33 -2.78 26.90
C LYS A 144 -23.56 -3.70 26.97
N GLY A 145 -23.74 -4.43 28.07
CA GLY A 145 -24.87 -5.34 28.28
C GLY A 145 -24.89 -6.51 27.31
N TYR A 146 -23.74 -6.91 26.77
CA TYR A 146 -23.67 -8.01 25.81
C TYR A 146 -23.95 -9.36 26.48
N ASP A 147 -24.56 -10.28 25.73
CA ASP A 147 -24.75 -11.65 26.18
C ASP A 147 -23.38 -12.32 26.41
N TYR A 148 -23.29 -13.15 27.45
CA TYR A 148 -22.07 -13.90 27.80
C TYR A 148 -21.52 -14.75 26.63
N TRP A 149 -22.35 -15.04 25.63
CA TRP A 149 -21.95 -15.65 24.36
C TRP A 149 -20.79 -14.92 23.69
N ALA A 150 -20.77 -13.58 23.72
CA ALA A 150 -19.73 -12.81 23.03
C ALA A 150 -18.33 -13.12 23.58
N ILE A 151 -18.15 -13.28 24.90
CA ILE A 151 -16.86 -13.72 25.46
C ILE A 151 -16.64 -15.23 25.25
N ALA A 152 -17.72 -16.02 25.24
CA ALA A 152 -17.63 -17.45 25.00
C ALA A 152 -17.08 -17.77 23.60
N GLU A 153 -17.38 -16.94 22.61
CA GLU A 153 -16.81 -17.01 21.25
C GLU A 153 -15.27 -16.97 21.29
N GLY A 154 -14.70 -15.91 21.87
CA GLY A 154 -13.24 -15.79 22.01
C GLY A 154 -12.61 -16.95 22.79
N LEU A 155 -13.31 -17.48 23.80
CA LEU A 155 -12.86 -18.64 24.56
C LEU A 155 -12.93 -19.94 23.76
N ILE A 156 -13.96 -20.13 22.93
CA ILE A 156 -14.06 -21.28 22.02
C ILE A 156 -12.92 -21.23 21.02
N TYR A 157 -12.69 -20.07 20.40
CA TYR A 157 -11.59 -19.86 19.45
C TYR A 157 -10.23 -20.22 20.05
N ALA A 158 -9.88 -19.57 21.15
CA ALA A 158 -8.63 -19.75 21.87
C ALA A 158 -8.48 -21.16 22.44
N GLY A 159 -9.54 -21.67 23.06
CA GLY A 159 -9.56 -22.97 23.71
C GLY A 159 -9.44 -24.13 22.72
N TRP A 160 -10.07 -24.01 21.55
CA TRP A 160 -9.99 -25.03 20.51
C TRP A 160 -8.55 -25.25 20.04
N MET A 161 -7.87 -24.18 19.61
CA MET A 161 -6.48 -24.24 19.16
C MET A 161 -5.53 -24.73 20.25
N LEU A 162 -5.72 -24.27 21.51
CA LEU A 162 -4.87 -24.71 22.60
C LEU A 162 -5.06 -26.21 22.90
N LEU A 163 -6.29 -26.71 22.89
CA LEU A 163 -6.58 -28.13 23.11
C LEU A 163 -6.07 -29.01 21.97
N ASP A 164 -6.12 -28.54 20.71
CA ASP A 164 -5.53 -29.24 19.57
C ASP A 164 -4.00 -29.30 19.66
N TYR A 165 -3.35 -28.21 20.08
CA TYR A 165 -1.92 -28.23 20.39
C TYR A 165 -1.60 -29.24 21.50
N LEU A 166 -2.39 -29.28 22.57
CA LEU A 166 -2.19 -30.24 23.66
C LEU A 166 -2.42 -31.69 23.21
N LEU A 167 -3.42 -31.94 22.36
CA LEU A 167 -3.66 -33.25 21.75
C LEU A 167 -2.45 -33.69 20.91
N LEU A 168 -1.87 -32.78 20.12
CA LEU A 168 -0.66 -33.04 19.35
C LEU A 168 0.51 -33.43 20.27
N VAL A 169 0.72 -32.70 21.35
CA VAL A 169 1.79 -32.97 22.34
C VAL A 169 1.55 -34.29 23.07
N ASP A 170 0.33 -34.60 23.48
CA ASP A 170 0.00 -35.85 24.18
C ASP A 170 0.18 -37.08 23.27
N VAL A 171 -0.23 -36.99 21.99
CA VAL A 171 0.00 -38.02 20.97
C VAL A 171 1.50 -38.27 20.76
N LEU A 172 2.29 -37.20 20.63
CA LEU A 172 3.75 -37.31 20.49
C LEU A 172 4.38 -37.89 21.75
N THR A 173 3.94 -37.47 22.93
CA THR A 173 4.45 -37.96 24.22
C THR A 173 4.23 -39.47 24.37
N ASP A 174 3.01 -39.97 24.12
CA ASP A 174 2.76 -41.42 24.22
C ASP A 174 3.47 -42.21 23.11
N PHE A 175 3.60 -41.65 21.90
CA PHE A 175 4.42 -42.25 20.85
C PHE A 175 5.89 -42.38 21.28
N GLY A 176 6.47 -41.34 21.88
CA GLY A 176 7.82 -41.34 22.44
C GLY A 176 7.98 -42.38 23.55
N HIS A 177 7.06 -42.44 24.51
CA HIS A 177 7.07 -43.46 25.57
C HIS A 177 6.94 -44.90 25.02
N ARG A 178 6.18 -45.10 23.93
CA ARG A 178 6.08 -46.40 23.26
C ARG A 178 7.37 -46.76 22.51
N ALA A 179 8.05 -45.77 21.93
CA ALA A 179 9.37 -45.97 21.35
C ALA A 179 10.38 -46.38 22.45
N MET A 180 10.40 -45.67 23.59
CA MET A 180 11.27 -45.97 24.74
C MET A 180 11.03 -47.36 25.34
N ARG A 181 9.77 -47.74 25.59
CA ARG A 181 9.41 -49.06 26.16
C ARG A 181 9.80 -50.23 25.27
N ARG A 182 9.86 -50.03 23.95
CA ARG A 182 10.32 -51.06 23.00
C ARG A 182 11.85 -51.17 22.96
N THR A 183 12.58 -50.11 23.28
CA THR A 183 14.04 -50.16 23.46
C THR A 183 14.49 -50.74 24.80
N ASP A 184 13.69 -50.57 25.87
CA ASP A 184 14.02 -51.10 27.22
C ASP A 184 13.68 -52.59 27.40
N SER A 185 12.94 -53.20 26.48
CA SER A 185 12.72 -54.64 26.42
C SER A 185 13.72 -55.29 25.45
N PRO A 186 14.84 -55.86 25.92
CA PRO A 186 15.70 -56.70 25.10
C PRO A 186 15.01 -58.05 24.93
N GLU A 187 13.95 -58.12 24.13
CA GLU A 187 13.63 -59.40 23.50
C GLU A 187 14.72 -59.62 22.46
N ALA A 188 15.73 -60.39 22.87
CA ALA A 188 16.67 -61.00 21.94
C ALA A 188 15.84 -61.71 20.88
N GLY A 189 15.89 -61.22 19.64
CA GLY A 189 15.51 -62.08 18.52
C GLY A 189 16.30 -63.37 18.63
N GLU A 190 15.68 -64.51 18.31
CA GLU A 190 16.28 -65.85 18.43
C GLU A 190 17.66 -65.99 17.74
N ASP A 191 18.03 -65.05 16.86
CA ASP A 191 19.27 -65.02 16.09
C ASP A 191 20.32 -63.97 16.55
N GLY A 192 20.15 -63.29 17.69
CA GLY A 192 21.17 -62.36 18.21
C GLY A 192 21.45 -61.12 17.35
N THR A 193 20.59 -60.82 16.37
CA THR A 193 20.64 -59.59 15.58
C THR A 193 20.01 -58.44 16.34
N ARG A 194 20.81 -57.39 16.55
CA ARG A 194 20.40 -56.13 17.17
C ARG A 194 19.34 -55.48 16.28
N LEU A 195 18.07 -55.48 16.69
CA LEU A 195 16.99 -54.81 15.95
C LEU A 195 17.36 -53.33 15.72
N ASP A 196 17.24 -52.89 14.46
CA ASP A 196 17.45 -51.48 14.10
C ASP A 196 16.24 -50.65 14.59
N TRP A 197 16.39 -50.07 15.77
CA TRP A 197 15.37 -49.27 16.45
C TRP A 197 15.08 -47.91 15.77
N SER A 198 15.81 -47.56 14.71
CA SER A 198 15.65 -46.32 13.94
C SER A 198 14.37 -46.27 13.07
N GLY A 199 13.63 -47.38 13.00
CA GLY A 199 12.51 -47.59 12.07
C GLY A 199 11.10 -47.37 12.62
N LEU A 200 10.89 -47.11 13.93
CA LEU A 200 9.53 -46.92 14.45
C LEU A 200 8.92 -45.63 13.90
N ARG A 201 7.96 -45.77 12.99
CA ARG A 201 7.18 -44.67 12.40
C ARG A 201 5.79 -44.66 12.99
N LEU A 202 5.21 -43.47 13.11
CA LEU A 202 3.82 -43.33 13.46
C LEU A 202 2.96 -43.76 12.27
N SER A 203 2.53 -45.02 12.24
CA SER A 203 1.62 -45.51 11.21
C SER A 203 0.22 -44.92 11.38
N GLU A 204 -0.56 -44.85 10.29
CA GLU A 204 -1.92 -44.30 10.33
C GLU A 204 -2.86 -45.01 11.34
N PRO A 205 -2.87 -46.36 11.46
CA PRO A 205 -3.66 -47.03 12.50
C PRO A 205 -3.22 -46.65 13.92
N LEU A 206 -1.91 -46.46 14.14
CA LEU A 206 -1.38 -46.06 15.44
C LEU A 206 -1.73 -44.60 15.74
N LEU A 207 -1.59 -43.69 14.77
CA LEU A 207 -2.00 -42.29 14.89
C LEU A 207 -3.48 -42.20 15.28
N ARG A 208 -4.37 -42.88 14.55
CA ARG A 208 -5.81 -42.87 14.85
C ARG A 208 -6.08 -43.33 16.27
N ARG A 209 -5.46 -44.44 16.70
CA ARG A 209 -5.60 -44.95 18.07
C ARG A 209 -5.11 -43.94 19.11
N LEU A 210 -3.92 -43.36 18.92
CA LEU A 210 -3.37 -42.37 19.87
C LEU A 210 -4.26 -41.13 19.95
N VAL A 211 -4.76 -40.64 18.82
CA VAL A 211 -5.69 -39.51 18.79
C VAL A 211 -6.98 -39.87 19.53
N GLN A 212 -7.56 -41.05 19.33
CA GLN A 212 -8.75 -41.50 20.06
C GLN A 212 -8.49 -41.64 21.56
N ASP A 213 -7.33 -42.17 21.97
CA ASP A 213 -6.96 -42.37 23.37
C ASP A 213 -6.80 -41.03 24.12
N HIS A 214 -6.33 -39.98 23.43
CA HIS A 214 -6.01 -38.67 24.05
C HIS A 214 -7.01 -37.55 23.75
N ASN A 215 -7.88 -37.68 22.74
CA ASN A 215 -8.84 -36.65 22.38
C ASN A 215 -9.85 -36.38 23.50
N ARG A 216 -10.04 -35.10 23.84
CA ARG A 216 -10.96 -34.67 24.91
C ARG A 216 -12.11 -33.80 24.42
N HIS A 217 -11.95 -33.12 23.29
CA HIS A 217 -12.86 -32.05 22.86
C HIS A 217 -13.47 -32.24 21.48
N ARG A 218 -12.81 -32.94 20.55
CA ARG A 218 -13.33 -33.19 19.20
C ARG A 218 -14.39 -34.28 19.22
N ARG A 219 -15.49 -34.05 18.50
CA ARG A 219 -16.60 -35.01 18.40
C ARG A 219 -16.30 -36.09 17.38
N GLU A 220 -16.51 -37.34 17.77
CA GLU A 220 -16.49 -38.47 16.84
C GLU A 220 -17.88 -38.65 16.21
N HIS A 221 -17.91 -39.04 14.95
CA HIS A 221 -19.15 -39.30 14.21
C HIS A 221 -18.96 -40.53 13.29
N PRO A 222 -19.98 -41.39 13.09
CA PRO A 222 -19.86 -42.58 12.25
C PRO A 222 -19.50 -42.29 10.78
N ASP A 223 -20.03 -41.17 10.25
CA ASP A 223 -19.63 -40.63 8.94
C ASP A 223 -18.31 -39.84 9.09
N PRO A 224 -17.20 -40.28 8.44
CA PRO A 224 -15.90 -39.62 8.53
C PRO A 224 -15.93 -38.15 8.11
N GLY A 225 -16.78 -37.78 7.14
CA GLY A 225 -16.90 -36.40 6.67
C GLY A 225 -17.50 -35.44 7.69
N LYS A 226 -18.06 -35.96 8.78
CA LYS A 226 -18.66 -35.20 9.89
C LYS A 226 -17.91 -35.40 11.21
N SER A 227 -16.87 -36.24 11.23
CA SER A 227 -16.09 -36.54 12.43
C SER A 227 -14.98 -35.50 12.60
N GLU A 228 -15.05 -34.73 13.69
CA GLU A 228 -14.01 -33.74 14.03
C GLU A 228 -12.69 -34.42 14.38
N VAL A 229 -12.75 -35.69 14.83
CA VAL A 229 -11.57 -36.52 15.10
C VAL A 229 -10.87 -36.91 13.79
N GLU A 230 -11.63 -37.35 12.78
CA GLU A 230 -11.04 -37.68 11.47
C GLU A 230 -10.58 -36.42 10.74
N GLU A 231 -11.23 -35.26 10.93
CA GLU A 231 -10.75 -33.96 10.45
C GLU A 231 -9.34 -33.65 10.98
N PHE A 232 -9.10 -33.83 12.30
CA PHE A 232 -7.78 -33.64 12.91
C PHE A 232 -6.75 -34.61 12.35
N ILE A 233 -7.10 -35.90 12.28
CA ILE A 233 -6.21 -36.94 11.74
C ILE A 233 -5.85 -36.59 10.30
N ALA A 234 -6.82 -36.25 9.45
CA ALA A 234 -6.59 -35.93 8.05
C ALA A 234 -5.69 -34.71 7.88
N GLY A 235 -5.91 -33.63 8.66
CA GLY A 235 -5.10 -32.41 8.58
C GLY A 235 -3.64 -32.62 8.98
N TYR A 236 -3.39 -33.35 10.07
CA TYR A 236 -2.02 -33.57 10.56
C TYR A 236 -1.34 -34.85 10.04
N ARG A 237 -2.05 -35.71 9.31
CA ARG A 237 -1.56 -37.03 8.85
C ARG A 237 -0.18 -36.94 8.20
N SER A 238 -0.04 -36.06 7.21
CA SER A 238 1.17 -35.93 6.41
C SER A 238 2.38 -35.49 7.25
N ALA A 239 2.14 -34.66 8.26
CA ALA A 239 3.17 -34.14 9.15
C ALA A 239 3.56 -35.18 10.22
N LEU A 240 2.57 -35.79 10.88
CA LEU A 240 2.76 -36.73 11.98
C LEU A 240 3.34 -38.08 11.54
N ILE A 241 2.99 -38.60 10.36
CA ILE A 241 3.55 -39.87 9.86
C ILE A 241 5.05 -39.73 9.53
N ARG A 242 5.53 -38.51 9.23
CA ARG A 242 6.96 -38.24 8.97
C ARG A 242 7.78 -38.21 10.26
N VAL A 243 7.14 -38.10 11.43
CA VAL A 243 7.82 -38.14 12.72
C VAL A 243 8.32 -39.56 12.99
N LYS A 244 9.63 -39.68 13.18
CA LYS A 244 10.28 -40.93 13.59
C LYS A 244 10.35 -41.00 15.11
N GLY A 245 10.27 -42.21 15.67
CA GLY A 245 10.42 -42.42 17.13
C GLY A 245 11.72 -41.83 17.68
N LEU A 246 12.81 -41.89 16.90
CA LEU A 246 14.10 -41.29 17.27
C LEU A 246 14.01 -39.76 17.48
N ASN A 247 13.20 -39.05 16.70
CA ASN A 247 13.06 -37.60 16.81
C ASN A 247 12.37 -37.21 18.13
N VAL A 248 11.35 -37.97 18.52
CA VAL A 248 10.62 -37.77 19.79
C VAL A 248 11.44 -38.20 21.00
N TRP A 249 12.40 -39.10 20.79
CA TRP A 249 13.35 -39.47 21.81
C TRP A 249 14.43 -38.40 22.02
N SER A 250 14.91 -37.77 20.95
CA SER A 250 16.00 -36.79 21.02
C SER A 250 15.54 -35.35 21.31
N ARG A 251 14.25 -35.06 21.13
CA ARG A 251 13.65 -33.74 21.38
C ARG A 251 12.41 -33.87 22.25
N GLU A 252 12.15 -32.84 23.03
CA GLU A 252 10.95 -32.79 23.84
C GLU A 252 9.67 -32.76 22.97
N PRO A 253 8.61 -33.52 23.30
CA PRO A 253 7.38 -33.60 22.50
C PRO A 253 6.73 -32.23 22.21
N TRP A 254 6.86 -31.25 23.10
CA TRP A 254 6.32 -29.91 22.92
C TRP A 254 7.09 -29.08 21.87
N GLU A 255 8.38 -29.33 21.68
CA GLU A 255 9.18 -28.69 20.63
C GLU A 255 8.77 -29.21 19.25
N ILE A 256 8.59 -30.52 19.14
CA ILE A 256 8.11 -31.16 17.91
C ILE A 256 6.68 -30.70 17.62
N GLY A 257 5.82 -30.70 18.64
CA GLY A 257 4.45 -30.20 18.51
C GLY A 257 4.43 -28.74 18.05
N ARG A 258 5.34 -27.89 18.53
CA ARG A 258 5.46 -26.49 18.06
C ARG A 258 5.81 -26.43 16.58
N ASP A 259 6.76 -27.24 16.12
CA ASP A 259 7.24 -27.22 14.73
C ASP A 259 6.20 -27.82 13.76
N LEU A 260 5.34 -28.73 14.23
CA LEU A 260 4.29 -29.36 13.41
C LEU A 260 2.96 -28.59 13.41
N PHE A 261 2.73 -27.71 14.39
CA PHE A 261 1.47 -26.99 14.55
C PHE A 261 1.23 -26.07 13.36
N ASP A 262 0.11 -26.26 12.64
CA ASP A 262 -0.26 -25.48 11.46
C ASP A 262 -1.26 -24.39 11.86
N GLU A 263 -0.80 -23.16 11.91
CA GLU A 263 -1.55 -22.05 12.48
C GLU A 263 -2.72 -21.64 11.60
N THR A 264 -2.50 -21.60 10.29
CA THR A 264 -3.54 -21.26 9.31
C THR A 264 -4.66 -22.30 9.35
N LEU A 265 -4.29 -23.58 9.45
CA LEU A 265 -5.25 -24.68 9.60
C LEU A 265 -6.06 -24.55 10.90
N GLU A 266 -5.39 -24.29 12.01
CA GLU A 266 -5.98 -24.22 13.35
C GLU A 266 -6.90 -23.02 13.53
N GLN A 267 -6.51 -21.85 13.03
CA GLN A 267 -7.36 -20.66 13.04
C GLN A 267 -8.64 -20.88 12.23
N ARG A 268 -8.53 -21.52 11.05
CA ARG A 268 -9.68 -21.85 10.20
C ARG A 268 -10.62 -22.84 10.89
N TRP A 269 -10.09 -23.90 11.49
CA TRP A 269 -10.92 -24.87 12.22
C TRP A 269 -11.62 -24.25 13.43
N ALA A 270 -10.92 -23.39 14.17
CA ALA A 270 -11.50 -22.65 15.28
C ALA A 270 -12.65 -21.73 14.81
N GLN A 271 -12.46 -20.97 13.73
CA GLN A 271 -13.53 -20.14 13.12
C GLN A 271 -14.73 -20.99 12.68
N MET A 272 -14.51 -22.03 11.89
CA MET A 272 -15.57 -22.95 11.46
C MET A 272 -16.29 -23.60 12.65
N LYS A 273 -15.56 -23.90 13.74
CA LYS A 273 -16.16 -24.46 14.95
C LYS A 273 -17.09 -23.44 15.62
N MET A 274 -16.67 -22.18 15.74
CA MET A 274 -17.50 -21.12 16.28
C MET A 274 -18.77 -20.91 15.46
N GLU A 275 -18.64 -20.83 14.14
CA GLU A 275 -19.79 -20.70 13.23
C GLU A 275 -20.77 -21.86 13.41
N ARG A 276 -20.29 -23.11 13.40
CA ARG A 276 -21.14 -24.28 13.66
C ARG A 276 -21.87 -24.21 15.00
N ILE A 277 -21.21 -23.72 16.05
CA ILE A 277 -21.83 -23.59 17.39
C ILE A 277 -22.89 -22.50 17.38
N ALA A 278 -22.60 -21.34 16.80
CA ALA A 278 -23.56 -20.25 16.68
C ALA A 278 -24.84 -20.73 15.97
N ASP A 279 -24.69 -21.51 14.91
CA ASP A 279 -25.77 -22.09 14.12
C ASP A 279 -26.60 -23.12 14.91
N ILE A 280 -25.94 -24.04 15.62
CA ILE A 280 -26.61 -25.13 16.36
C ILE A 280 -27.43 -24.60 17.54
N PHE A 281 -26.92 -23.59 18.24
CA PHE A 281 -27.52 -23.08 19.47
C PHE A 281 -28.34 -21.81 19.26
N ASP A 282 -28.53 -21.40 18.00
CA ASP A 282 -29.22 -20.18 17.60
C ASP A 282 -28.72 -18.94 18.38
N TYR A 283 -27.40 -18.89 18.59
CA TYR A 283 -26.81 -17.75 19.28
C TYR A 283 -26.81 -16.52 18.36
N PRO A 284 -27.00 -15.31 18.90
CA PRO A 284 -27.03 -14.10 18.10
C PRO A 284 -25.74 -13.96 17.29
N ARG A 285 -25.87 -14.06 15.95
CA ARG A 285 -24.78 -13.78 15.01
C ARG A 285 -24.56 -12.28 14.78
N MET A 286 -25.41 -11.45 15.39
CA MET A 286 -25.30 -10.01 15.34
C MET A 286 -24.15 -9.47 16.16
N PHE A 287 -23.63 -10.23 17.13
CA PHE A 287 -22.51 -9.80 17.97
C PHE A 287 -21.27 -10.63 17.66
N LEU A 288 -20.18 -9.96 17.31
CA LEU A 288 -18.88 -10.58 17.12
C LEU A 288 -17.98 -10.10 18.25
N PHE A 289 -17.39 -11.03 18.99
CA PHE A 289 -16.42 -10.73 20.04
C PHE A 289 -15.35 -9.77 19.54
N ASP A 290 -14.90 -10.01 18.31
CA ASP A 290 -13.90 -9.20 17.66
C ASP A 290 -14.39 -7.77 17.35
N ARG A 291 -15.53 -7.61 16.67
CA ARG A 291 -16.07 -6.30 16.29
C ARG A 291 -16.52 -5.46 17.48
N ASP A 292 -17.34 -6.05 18.34
CA ASP A 292 -18.16 -5.26 19.28
C ASP A 292 -17.47 -5.03 20.62
N ILE A 293 -16.59 -5.97 21.00
CA ILE A 293 -15.87 -5.93 22.27
C ILE A 293 -14.40 -5.57 22.02
N ILE A 294 -13.68 -6.30 21.17
CA ILE A 294 -12.25 -6.04 20.95
C ILE A 294 -12.02 -4.72 20.23
N HIS A 295 -12.57 -4.54 19.01
CA HIS A 295 -12.43 -3.29 18.27
C HIS A 295 -13.16 -2.14 18.98
N GLY A 296 -14.29 -2.43 19.65
CA GLY A 296 -14.94 -1.48 20.54
C GLY A 296 -14.00 -0.98 21.65
N ALA A 297 -13.31 -1.87 22.34
CA ALA A 297 -12.33 -1.51 23.37
C ALA A 297 -11.11 -0.79 22.79
N ALA A 298 -10.60 -1.23 21.63
CA ALA A 298 -9.48 -0.59 20.95
C ALA A 298 -9.83 0.87 20.57
N ARG A 299 -11.02 1.11 20.04
CA ARG A 299 -11.52 2.46 19.73
C ARG A 299 -11.67 3.32 20.98
N ASP A 300 -12.27 2.79 22.05
CA ASP A 300 -12.41 3.51 23.32
C ASP A 300 -11.03 3.87 23.90
N LEU A 301 -10.04 2.98 23.80
CA LEU A 301 -8.67 3.21 24.24
C LEU A 301 -7.99 4.30 23.42
N ALA A 302 -8.08 4.25 22.10
CA ALA A 302 -7.53 5.29 21.22
C ALA A 302 -8.13 6.67 21.54
N LEU A 303 -9.45 6.74 21.74
CA LEU A 303 -10.13 7.98 22.13
C LEU A 303 -9.62 8.52 23.48
N ARG A 304 -9.48 7.66 24.49
CA ARG A 304 -8.93 8.05 25.81
C ARG A 304 -7.49 8.53 25.71
N ARG A 305 -6.70 7.98 24.78
CA ARG A 305 -5.30 8.38 24.52
C ARG A 305 -5.18 9.58 23.55
N GLY A 306 -6.29 10.11 23.04
CA GLY A 306 -6.28 11.20 22.06
C GLY A 306 -5.66 10.81 20.71
N GLN A 307 -5.66 9.52 20.36
CA GLN A 307 -5.17 9.03 19.07
C GLN A 307 -6.19 9.29 17.96
N SER A 308 -5.70 9.58 16.76
CA SER A 308 -6.55 9.71 15.58
C SER A 308 -7.18 8.36 15.23
N LEU A 309 -8.49 8.35 14.99
CA LEU A 309 -9.19 7.20 14.41
C LEU A 309 -9.16 7.21 12.88
N GLU A 310 -8.89 8.37 12.28
CA GLU A 310 -8.84 8.51 10.83
C GLU A 310 -7.63 7.77 10.26
N PRO A 311 -7.82 6.98 9.19
CA PRO A 311 -6.70 6.32 8.51
C PRO A 311 -5.73 7.37 7.96
N ALA A 312 -4.43 7.15 8.19
CA ALA A 312 -3.37 8.07 7.79
C ALA A 312 -2.56 7.56 6.58
N SER A 313 -2.66 6.26 6.30
CA SER A 313 -1.97 5.58 5.20
C SER A 313 -2.94 4.72 4.37
N PHE A 314 -2.49 4.25 3.21
CA PHE A 314 -3.23 3.29 2.40
C PHE A 314 -3.47 1.98 3.17
N ALA A 315 -2.45 1.50 3.90
CA ALA A 315 -2.55 0.31 4.73
C ALA A 315 -3.66 0.44 5.79
N ASP A 316 -3.76 1.60 6.44
CA ASP A 316 -4.84 1.88 7.40
C ASP A 316 -6.22 1.87 6.74
N ALA A 317 -6.35 2.48 5.56
CA ALA A 317 -7.61 2.54 4.84
C ALA A 317 -8.05 1.15 4.34
N LEU A 318 -7.10 0.35 3.85
CA LEU A 318 -7.34 -1.02 3.40
C LEU A 318 -7.73 -1.92 4.57
N HIS A 319 -7.07 -1.75 5.72
CA HIS A 319 -7.43 -2.41 6.96
C HIS A 319 -8.88 -2.08 7.38
N ASP A 320 -9.24 -0.79 7.46
CA ASP A 320 -10.60 -0.34 7.81
C ASP A 320 -11.65 -0.90 6.82
N TYR A 321 -11.31 -1.00 5.53
CA TYR A 321 -12.18 -1.57 4.50
C TYR A 321 -12.39 -3.08 4.69
N ARG A 322 -11.31 -3.83 4.98
CA ARG A 322 -11.36 -5.27 5.28
C ARG A 322 -12.21 -5.54 6.51
N ASP A 323 -12.01 -4.74 7.55
CA ASP A 323 -12.81 -4.81 8.77
C ASP A 323 -14.29 -4.56 8.49
N ALA A 324 -14.62 -3.50 7.77
CA ALA A 324 -16.00 -3.22 7.42
C ALA A 324 -16.62 -4.36 6.59
N GLY A 325 -15.89 -4.94 5.62
CA GLY A 325 -16.35 -6.09 4.85
C GLY A 325 -16.53 -7.37 5.69
N ARG A 326 -15.67 -7.58 6.68
CA ARG A 326 -15.75 -8.70 7.63
C ARG A 326 -16.92 -8.56 8.60
N PHE A 327 -17.17 -7.33 9.06
CA PHE A 327 -18.10 -7.01 10.14
C PHE A 327 -19.51 -6.69 9.70
N ASP A 328 -19.68 -6.23 8.47
CA ASP A 328 -20.96 -5.78 7.94
C ASP A 328 -21.39 -6.67 6.77
N ARG A 329 -22.19 -7.70 7.06
CA ARG A 329 -22.72 -8.62 6.04
C ARG A 329 -23.66 -7.91 5.05
N HIS A 330 -24.31 -6.82 5.48
CA HIS A 330 -25.30 -6.09 4.70
C HIS A 330 -25.05 -4.58 4.83
N PRO A 331 -23.94 -4.09 4.24
CA PRO A 331 -23.53 -2.72 4.43
C PRO A 331 -24.56 -1.74 3.91
N LEU A 332 -24.69 -0.63 4.63
CA LEU A 332 -25.52 0.49 4.19
C LEU A 332 -25.09 0.90 2.78
N MET A 333 -26.07 1.02 1.90
CA MET A 333 -25.84 1.47 0.53
C MET A 333 -25.77 3.00 0.49
N THR A 334 -24.85 3.54 -0.30
CA THR A 334 -24.67 4.98 -0.50
C THR A 334 -24.57 5.30 -1.98
N GLU A 335 -24.98 6.50 -2.36
CA GLU A 335 -24.68 7.05 -3.67
C GLU A 335 -23.18 7.32 -3.77
N PHE A 336 -22.57 6.86 -4.87
CA PHE A 336 -21.17 7.11 -5.20
C PHE A 336 -21.02 7.20 -6.71
N CYS A 337 -20.46 8.30 -7.20
CA CYS A 337 -20.45 8.63 -8.63
C CYS A 337 -21.88 8.66 -9.22
N ARG A 338 -22.19 7.78 -10.19
CA ARG A 338 -23.52 7.65 -10.82
C ARG A 338 -24.29 6.41 -10.35
N GLY A 339 -23.80 5.69 -9.34
CA GLY A 339 -24.36 4.42 -8.90
C GLY A 339 -24.54 4.33 -7.39
N ILE A 340 -25.16 3.24 -6.96
CA ILE A 340 -25.33 2.89 -5.56
C ILE A 340 -24.33 1.78 -5.23
N VAL A 341 -23.49 2.01 -4.22
CA VAL A 341 -22.46 1.05 -3.78
C VAL A 341 -22.50 0.89 -2.26
N PRO A 342 -21.91 -0.19 -1.70
CA PRO A 342 -21.69 -0.29 -0.27
C PRO A 342 -20.91 0.89 0.28
N LYS A 343 -21.36 1.47 1.40
CA LYS A 343 -20.71 2.62 2.05
C LYS A 343 -19.23 2.40 2.35
N PRO A 344 -18.77 1.23 2.88
CA PRO A 344 -17.35 0.99 3.10
C PRO A 344 -16.50 1.11 1.84
N LYS A 345 -17.03 0.63 0.70
CA LYS A 345 -16.37 0.73 -0.60
C LYS A 345 -16.22 2.18 -1.04
N ALA A 346 -17.28 2.99 -0.90
CA ALA A 346 -17.20 4.42 -1.21
C ALA A 346 -16.18 5.14 -0.32
N GLN A 347 -16.21 4.88 0.99
CA GLN A 347 -15.30 5.50 1.96
C GLN A 347 -13.83 5.14 1.68
N PHE A 348 -13.55 3.87 1.39
CA PHE A 348 -12.21 3.43 1.04
C PHE A 348 -11.69 4.15 -0.22
N LEU A 349 -12.47 4.17 -1.30
CA LEU A 349 -12.08 4.84 -2.55
C LEU A 349 -11.90 6.35 -2.38
N GLN A 350 -12.76 7.00 -1.58
CA GLN A 350 -12.58 8.41 -1.20
C GLN A 350 -11.25 8.60 -0.47
N LYS A 351 -10.98 7.75 0.52
CA LYS A 351 -9.78 7.86 1.34
C LYS A 351 -8.50 7.65 0.54
N VAL A 352 -8.47 6.66 -0.36
CA VAL A 352 -7.33 6.43 -1.26
C VAL A 352 -6.99 7.70 -2.06
N VAL A 353 -8.01 8.41 -2.55
CA VAL A 353 -7.81 9.67 -3.28
C VAL A 353 -7.42 10.82 -2.35
N GLU A 354 -8.01 10.90 -1.16
CA GLU A 354 -7.67 11.93 -0.15
C GLU A 354 -6.25 11.81 0.38
N LEU A 355 -5.68 10.60 0.39
CA LEU A 355 -4.27 10.31 0.70
C LEU A 355 -3.31 10.75 -0.43
N GLY A 356 -3.84 11.30 -1.52
CA GLY A 356 -3.06 11.93 -2.58
C GLY A 356 -2.23 10.96 -3.40
N ALA A 357 -1.05 11.43 -3.84
CA ALA A 357 -0.17 10.64 -4.70
C ALA A 357 0.34 9.37 -3.99
N ALA A 358 0.57 9.43 -2.67
CA ALA A 358 0.99 8.28 -1.87
C ALA A 358 -0.11 7.20 -1.80
N GLY A 359 -1.36 7.59 -1.51
CA GLY A 359 -2.47 6.65 -1.47
C GLY A 359 -2.73 5.96 -2.81
N LEU A 360 -2.67 6.73 -3.92
CA LEU A 360 -2.80 6.18 -5.27
C LEU A 360 -1.64 5.24 -5.61
N ARG A 361 -0.41 5.63 -5.28
CA ARG A 361 0.78 4.79 -5.49
C ARG A 361 0.61 3.44 -4.80
N ASP A 362 0.33 3.45 -3.51
CA ASP A 362 0.20 2.23 -2.70
C ASP A 362 -0.95 1.35 -3.20
N PHE A 363 -2.05 1.95 -3.68
CA PHE A 363 -3.12 1.21 -4.34
C PHE A 363 -2.63 0.50 -5.61
N PHE A 364 -1.86 1.18 -6.47
CA PHE A 364 -1.33 0.58 -7.70
C PHE A 364 -0.22 -0.44 -7.43
N ASP A 365 0.57 -0.26 -6.37
CA ASP A 365 1.52 -1.26 -5.87
C ASP A 365 0.75 -2.52 -5.42
N ALA A 366 -0.28 -2.37 -4.57
CA ALA A 366 -1.14 -3.47 -4.14
C ALA A 366 -1.84 -4.18 -5.31
N TYR A 367 -2.34 -3.43 -6.29
CA TYR A 367 -2.91 -3.98 -7.53
C TYR A 367 -1.88 -4.79 -8.32
N SER A 368 -0.63 -4.34 -8.37
CA SER A 368 0.47 -5.03 -9.05
C SER A 368 0.90 -6.30 -8.32
N ASP A 369 0.81 -6.31 -6.99
CA ASP A 369 1.13 -7.47 -6.15
C ASP A 369 -0.01 -8.51 -6.12
N GLY A 370 -1.15 -8.21 -6.73
CA GLY A 370 -2.28 -9.13 -6.84
C GLY A 370 -3.17 -9.14 -5.59
N GLU A 371 -3.16 -8.07 -4.79
CA GLU A 371 -4.05 -7.92 -3.64
C GLU A 371 -5.53 -7.99 -4.10
N PRO A 372 -6.33 -8.96 -3.61
CA PRO A 372 -7.69 -9.20 -4.12
C PRO A 372 -8.59 -7.98 -4.10
N GLU A 373 -8.53 -7.19 -3.02
CA GLU A 373 -9.33 -5.98 -2.89
C GLU A 373 -8.93 -4.91 -3.90
N ALA A 374 -7.63 -4.77 -4.19
CA ALA A 374 -7.16 -3.81 -5.19
C ALA A 374 -7.59 -4.23 -6.61
N LEU A 375 -7.54 -5.54 -6.91
CA LEU A 375 -8.04 -6.11 -8.17
C LEU A 375 -9.53 -5.85 -8.36
N ASP A 376 -10.34 -6.07 -7.32
CA ASP A 376 -11.79 -5.85 -7.36
C ASP A 376 -12.18 -4.36 -7.45
N LEU A 377 -11.32 -3.48 -6.95
CA LEU A 377 -11.61 -2.05 -6.81
C LEU A 377 -10.95 -1.16 -7.87
N ILE A 378 -10.08 -1.69 -8.74
CA ILE A 378 -9.40 -0.89 -9.78
C ILE A 378 -10.38 -0.16 -10.70
N HIS A 379 -11.42 -0.84 -11.16
CA HIS A 379 -12.40 -0.24 -12.07
C HIS A 379 -13.28 0.80 -11.36
N PRO A 380 -13.82 0.52 -10.15
CA PRO A 380 -14.45 1.54 -9.30
C PRO A 380 -13.58 2.77 -9.03
N LEU A 381 -12.31 2.58 -8.66
CA LEU A 381 -11.37 3.69 -8.42
C LEU A 381 -11.19 4.52 -9.69
N TRP A 382 -11.00 3.85 -10.83
CA TRP A 382 -10.84 4.53 -12.11
C TRP A 382 -12.05 5.39 -12.46
N MET A 383 -13.26 4.82 -12.37
CA MET A 383 -14.49 5.57 -12.63
C MET A 383 -14.67 6.74 -11.66
N TYR A 384 -14.22 6.58 -10.42
CA TYR A 384 -14.23 7.67 -9.45
C TYR A 384 -13.28 8.80 -9.83
N LEU A 385 -12.01 8.49 -10.14
CA LEU A 385 -11.02 9.48 -10.60
C LEU A 385 -11.52 10.24 -11.85
N VAL A 386 -12.14 9.54 -12.80
CA VAL A 386 -12.76 10.13 -13.99
C VAL A 386 -13.90 11.08 -13.64
N SER A 387 -14.73 10.73 -12.65
CA SER A 387 -15.83 11.59 -12.20
C SER A 387 -15.33 12.91 -11.58
N LEU A 388 -14.15 12.87 -10.96
CA LEU A 388 -13.47 14.00 -10.32
C LEU A 388 -12.69 14.90 -11.29
N SER A 389 -12.73 14.61 -12.59
CA SER A 389 -11.95 15.34 -13.59
C SER A 389 -12.80 16.00 -14.66
N SER A 390 -12.38 17.18 -15.09
CA SER A 390 -12.82 17.81 -16.34
C SER A 390 -12.12 17.28 -17.59
N ASP A 391 -10.98 16.60 -17.44
CA ASP A 391 -10.24 15.92 -18.51
C ASP A 391 -10.22 14.39 -18.26
N PRO A 392 -11.37 13.71 -18.43
CA PRO A 392 -11.45 12.29 -18.15
C PRO A 392 -10.49 11.47 -19.02
N ALA A 393 -10.28 11.86 -20.29
CA ALA A 393 -9.37 11.19 -21.21
C ALA A 393 -7.91 11.18 -20.72
N GLY A 394 -7.44 12.30 -20.14
CA GLY A 394 -6.12 12.37 -19.52
C GLY A 394 -5.99 11.41 -18.33
N VAL A 395 -7.00 11.36 -17.46
CA VAL A 395 -7.05 10.38 -16.36
C VAL A 395 -7.05 8.94 -16.88
N PHE A 396 -7.81 8.65 -17.95
CA PHE A 396 -7.84 7.35 -18.63
C PHE A 396 -6.43 6.91 -19.08
N ALA A 397 -5.68 7.80 -19.73
CA ALA A 397 -4.34 7.48 -20.21
C ALA A 397 -3.39 7.09 -19.06
N HIS A 398 -3.33 7.89 -18.00
CA HIS A 398 -2.40 7.65 -16.89
C HIS A 398 -2.76 6.42 -16.04
N VAL A 399 -4.06 6.21 -15.75
CA VAL A 399 -4.50 4.98 -15.06
C VAL A 399 -4.21 3.76 -15.92
N GLY A 400 -4.38 3.85 -17.25
CA GLY A 400 -4.01 2.78 -18.18
C GLY A 400 -2.54 2.37 -18.07
N GLN A 401 -1.63 3.34 -18.02
CA GLN A 401 -0.19 3.08 -17.88
C GLN A 401 0.17 2.50 -16.51
N LEU A 402 -0.40 3.02 -15.42
CA LEU A 402 -0.16 2.45 -14.08
C LEU A 402 -0.69 1.02 -13.94
N ARG A 403 -1.74 0.65 -14.68
CA ARG A 403 -2.27 -0.72 -14.74
C ARG A 403 -1.44 -1.65 -15.61
N SER A 404 -0.76 -1.16 -16.65
CA SER A 404 0.08 -2.01 -17.51
C SER A 404 1.35 -2.52 -16.81
N ARG A 405 1.61 -2.05 -15.59
CA ARG A 405 2.59 -2.58 -14.63
C ARG A 405 2.41 -4.10 -14.34
N VAL A 406 1.28 -4.70 -14.73
CA VAL A 406 0.78 -6.01 -14.24
C VAL A 406 0.82 -7.15 -15.27
N ARG A 407 1.62 -7.14 -16.33
CA ARG A 407 1.82 -8.39 -17.11
C ARG A 407 2.84 -9.33 -16.46
N ARG A 408 2.47 -9.89 -15.31
CA ARG A 408 2.92 -11.22 -14.85
C ARG A 408 1.71 -12.15 -14.80
N VAL A 409 1.15 -12.46 -15.96
CA VAL A 409 0.19 -13.56 -16.10
C VAL A 409 1.01 -14.80 -16.47
N ASP A 410 0.96 -15.82 -15.62
CA ASP A 410 1.43 -17.19 -15.89
C ASP A 410 2.88 -17.39 -16.35
N GLY A 411 3.83 -16.59 -15.84
CA GLY A 411 5.26 -16.85 -16.07
C GLY A 411 5.75 -16.77 -17.52
N VAL A 412 4.90 -16.34 -18.45
CA VAL A 412 5.26 -16.06 -19.85
C VAL A 412 5.51 -14.56 -19.95
N VAL A 413 6.78 -14.19 -20.02
CA VAL A 413 7.19 -12.82 -20.32
C VAL A 413 6.91 -12.60 -21.80
N ASP A 414 5.94 -11.74 -22.12
CA ASP A 414 5.73 -11.24 -23.46
C ASP A 414 6.94 -10.37 -23.83
N GLU A 415 7.84 -10.86 -24.69
CA GLU A 415 9.10 -10.20 -25.07
C GLU A 415 8.89 -8.83 -25.74
N ASN A 416 7.66 -8.53 -26.17
CA ASN A 416 7.25 -7.25 -26.76
C ASN A 416 6.46 -6.33 -25.81
N ALA A 417 6.23 -6.74 -24.55
CA ALA A 417 5.59 -5.88 -23.57
C ALA A 417 6.58 -4.80 -23.09
N PRO A 418 6.14 -3.53 -22.95
CA PRO A 418 6.99 -2.51 -22.35
C PRO A 418 7.44 -2.98 -20.97
N GLY A 419 8.74 -2.82 -20.69
CA GLY A 419 9.35 -3.21 -19.42
C GLY A 419 8.66 -2.56 -18.21
N PRO A 420 8.98 -3.01 -16.98
CA PRO A 420 8.40 -2.43 -15.77
C PRO A 420 8.68 -0.92 -15.74
N LEU A 421 7.63 -0.13 -15.47
CA LEU A 421 7.75 1.33 -15.35
C LEU A 421 8.83 1.69 -14.33
N THR A 422 9.68 2.63 -14.70
CA THR A 422 10.67 3.22 -13.80
C THR A 422 9.99 4.09 -12.75
N GLU A 423 10.69 4.33 -11.64
CA GLU A 423 10.21 5.22 -10.56
C GLU A 423 9.80 6.61 -11.09
N ARG A 424 10.58 7.16 -12.03
CA ARG A 424 10.30 8.43 -12.69
C ARG A 424 8.98 8.39 -13.48
N GLU A 425 8.71 7.30 -14.19
CA GLU A 425 7.47 7.14 -14.98
C GLU A 425 6.24 6.93 -14.09
N ILE A 426 6.40 6.24 -12.96
CA ILE A 426 5.33 6.11 -11.96
C ILE A 426 4.95 7.48 -11.42
N LEU A 427 5.94 8.27 -10.98
CA LEU A 427 5.73 9.63 -10.46
C LEU A 427 5.14 10.56 -11.53
N ARG A 428 5.55 10.39 -12.80
CA ARG A 428 4.98 11.09 -13.95
C ARG A 428 3.48 10.80 -14.08
N HIS A 429 3.08 9.53 -14.07
CA HIS A 429 1.66 9.17 -14.24
C HIS A 429 0.81 9.52 -13.02
N LEU A 430 1.33 9.37 -11.80
CA LEU A 430 0.65 9.83 -10.58
C LEU A 430 0.41 11.35 -10.60
N THR A 431 1.41 12.12 -11.03
CA THR A 431 1.28 13.56 -11.25
C THR A 431 0.19 13.86 -12.27
N GLY A 432 0.19 13.13 -13.38
CA GLY A 432 -0.79 13.28 -14.44
C GLY A 432 -2.23 13.05 -13.97
N ILE A 433 -2.44 12.15 -13.01
CA ILE A 433 -3.74 11.94 -12.35
C ILE A 433 -4.04 13.11 -11.40
N CYS A 434 -3.17 13.39 -10.43
CA CYS A 434 -3.41 14.34 -9.35
C CYS A 434 -3.74 15.75 -9.85
N VAL A 435 -3.01 16.24 -10.87
CA VAL A 435 -3.22 17.56 -11.46
C VAL A 435 -4.55 17.66 -12.21
N ARG A 436 -5.13 16.53 -12.63
CA ARG A 436 -6.40 16.48 -13.38
C ARG A 436 -7.63 16.29 -12.49
N LEU A 437 -7.51 16.16 -11.17
CA LEU A 437 -8.65 15.98 -10.24
C LEU A 437 -9.33 17.31 -9.85
N ASP A 438 -9.55 18.22 -10.80
CA ASP A 438 -10.00 19.59 -10.57
C ASP A 438 -11.40 19.72 -9.93
N ARG A 439 -12.21 18.66 -9.96
CA ARG A 439 -13.54 18.65 -9.31
C ARG A 439 -13.52 18.10 -7.89
N LEU A 440 -12.37 17.64 -7.39
CA LEU A 440 -12.23 17.16 -6.01
C LEU A 440 -12.32 18.35 -5.01
N PRO A 441 -13.11 18.24 -3.94
CA PRO A 441 -13.08 19.22 -2.86
C PRO A 441 -11.67 19.31 -2.27
N GLY A 442 -11.11 20.53 -2.22
CA GLY A 442 -9.72 20.73 -1.77
C GLY A 442 -8.66 20.33 -2.81
N TYR A 443 -9.02 20.18 -4.09
CA TYR A 443 -8.12 19.89 -5.22
C TYR A 443 -6.78 20.62 -5.16
N ARG A 444 -6.79 21.94 -4.88
CA ARG A 444 -5.56 22.74 -4.83
C ARG A 444 -4.56 22.25 -3.78
N ARG A 445 -5.03 21.74 -2.64
CA ARG A 445 -4.16 21.17 -1.60
C ARG A 445 -3.53 19.86 -2.07
N LEU A 446 -4.29 18.98 -2.69
CA LEU A 446 -3.79 17.71 -3.21
C LEU A 446 -2.83 17.93 -4.39
N ALA A 447 -3.17 18.83 -5.32
CA ALA A 447 -2.31 19.16 -6.45
C ALA A 447 -0.97 19.76 -6.02
N MET A 448 -0.91 20.44 -4.86
CA MET A 448 0.33 20.97 -4.30
C MET A 448 1.32 19.89 -3.86
N GLU A 449 0.86 18.69 -3.50
CA GLU A 449 1.74 17.57 -3.13
C GLU A 449 2.65 17.13 -4.29
N VAL A 450 2.25 17.45 -5.53
CA VAL A 450 3.03 17.17 -6.75
C VAL A 450 4.39 17.86 -6.76
N VAL A 451 4.53 18.99 -6.06
CA VAL A 451 5.80 19.74 -6.01
C VAL A 451 6.94 18.88 -5.44
N ASP A 452 6.62 17.96 -4.53
CA ASP A 452 7.60 17.10 -3.86
C ASP A 452 7.88 15.79 -4.62
N LEU A 453 7.20 15.53 -5.75
CA LEU A 453 7.31 14.27 -6.52
C LEU A 453 8.48 14.25 -7.53
N GLY A 454 9.37 15.24 -7.48
CA GLY A 454 10.65 15.22 -8.20
C GLY A 454 10.56 15.36 -9.74
N GLU A 455 11.56 14.84 -10.46
CA GLU A 455 11.71 15.08 -11.90
C GLU A 455 10.58 14.50 -12.77
N GLY A 456 10.00 13.34 -12.38
CA GLY A 456 8.88 12.75 -13.12
C GLY A 456 7.64 13.63 -13.13
N ALA A 457 7.39 14.35 -12.03
CA ALA A 457 6.32 15.34 -11.95
C ALA A 457 6.58 16.55 -12.84
N HIS A 458 7.82 17.06 -12.84
CA HIS A 458 8.22 18.16 -13.72
C HIS A 458 7.99 17.83 -15.20
N ASP A 459 8.45 16.65 -15.65
CA ASP A 459 8.25 16.19 -17.04
C ASP A 459 6.77 16.11 -17.42
N GLU A 460 5.92 15.59 -16.54
CA GLU A 460 4.48 15.47 -16.82
C GLU A 460 3.82 16.84 -16.92
N LEU A 461 4.13 17.76 -16.01
CA LEU A 461 3.56 19.10 -16.02
C LEU A 461 3.94 19.85 -17.30
N LEU A 462 5.17 19.65 -17.80
CA LEU A 462 5.60 20.18 -19.09
C LEU A 462 4.88 19.53 -20.26
N ALA A 463 4.79 18.20 -20.28
CA ALA A 463 4.09 17.47 -21.34
C ALA A 463 2.60 17.85 -21.38
N LEU A 464 1.97 18.06 -20.23
CA LEU A 464 0.63 18.59 -20.13
C LEU A 464 0.55 19.96 -20.80
N ILE A 465 1.42 20.91 -20.48
CA ILE A 465 1.41 22.25 -21.09
C ILE A 465 1.68 22.19 -22.60
N GLU A 466 2.64 21.37 -23.03
CA GLU A 466 3.04 21.21 -24.43
C GLU A 466 1.89 20.63 -25.27
N ASN A 467 1.20 19.60 -24.77
CA ASN A 467 0.02 19.03 -25.41
C ASN A 467 -1.18 20.00 -25.49
N HIS A 468 -1.10 21.15 -24.81
CA HIS A 468 -2.11 22.22 -24.84
C HIS A 468 -1.62 23.47 -25.59
N GLY A 469 -0.46 23.40 -26.26
CA GLY A 469 0.03 24.45 -27.15
C GLY A 469 -1.00 24.75 -28.24
N LEU A 470 -1.47 26.00 -28.30
CA LEU A 470 -2.40 26.46 -29.32
C LEU A 470 -1.61 26.77 -30.60
N ASP A 471 -1.72 25.93 -31.63
CA ASP A 471 -1.35 26.34 -32.99
C ASP A 471 -2.42 27.31 -33.54
N GLU A 472 -2.00 28.23 -34.43
CA GLU A 472 -2.81 29.37 -34.90
C GLU A 472 -4.15 28.97 -35.60
N ALA A 473 -4.38 27.68 -35.86
CA ALA A 473 -5.49 27.17 -36.67
C ALA A 473 -6.45 26.18 -35.96
N ASP A 474 -6.19 25.75 -34.72
CA ASP A 474 -7.03 24.73 -34.09
C ASP A 474 -8.37 25.28 -33.58
N GLU A 475 -9.44 24.50 -33.82
CA GLU A 475 -10.82 24.81 -33.44
C GLU A 475 -10.98 24.92 -31.92
N TRP A 476 -10.77 26.14 -31.42
CA TRP A 476 -10.97 26.58 -30.03
C TRP A 476 -12.28 26.11 -29.38
N ALA A 477 -13.32 25.86 -30.19
CA ALA A 477 -14.59 25.29 -29.75
C ALA A 477 -14.44 23.89 -29.09
N THR A 478 -13.51 23.05 -29.57
CA THR A 478 -13.19 21.73 -29.00
C THR A 478 -12.43 21.86 -27.67
N PHE A 479 -11.73 22.98 -27.49
CA PHE A 479 -10.90 23.30 -26.33
C PHE A 479 -11.66 24.01 -25.18
N LYS A 480 -12.78 24.69 -25.48
CA LYS A 480 -13.56 25.54 -24.55
C LYS A 480 -14.14 24.80 -23.34
N MET A 481 -14.24 23.47 -23.36
CA MET A 481 -14.85 22.71 -22.26
C MET A 481 -13.82 22.23 -21.22
N LYS A 482 -13.61 23.06 -20.20
CA LYS A 482 -13.25 22.67 -18.81
C LYS A 482 -11.78 22.37 -18.45
N LYS A 483 -10.80 22.42 -19.36
CA LYS A 483 -9.37 22.12 -19.05
C LYS A 483 -8.54 23.29 -18.50
N GLN A 484 -9.10 24.49 -18.41
CA GLN A 484 -8.38 25.72 -18.02
C GLN A 484 -7.81 25.66 -16.60
N ALA A 485 -8.58 25.12 -15.65
CA ALA A 485 -8.16 25.00 -14.24
C ALA A 485 -6.95 24.06 -14.09
N ILE A 486 -6.92 22.99 -14.87
CA ILE A 486 -5.83 21.99 -14.88
C ILE A 486 -4.55 22.63 -15.42
N VAL A 487 -4.61 23.32 -16.56
CA VAL A 487 -3.43 23.98 -17.18
C VAL A 487 -2.89 25.11 -16.30
N ALA A 488 -3.79 25.93 -15.74
CA ALA A 488 -3.40 27.00 -14.81
C ALA A 488 -2.74 26.43 -13.55
N CYS A 489 -3.28 25.34 -12.99
CA CYS A 489 -2.68 24.65 -11.85
C CYS A 489 -1.29 24.10 -12.20
N ALA A 490 -1.13 23.47 -13.36
CA ALA A 490 0.15 22.95 -13.79
C ALA A 490 1.23 24.04 -13.97
N CYS A 491 0.84 25.19 -14.53
CA CYS A 491 1.71 26.36 -14.65
C CYS A 491 2.18 26.87 -13.28
N GLU A 492 1.28 26.90 -12.30
CA GLU A 492 1.59 27.30 -10.93
C GLU A 492 2.53 26.31 -10.23
N LEU A 493 2.29 25.01 -10.39
CA LEU A 493 3.13 23.96 -9.80
C LEU A 493 4.54 23.97 -10.38
N LEU A 494 4.67 24.13 -11.71
CA LEU A 494 5.99 24.26 -12.35
C LEU A 494 6.77 25.45 -11.85
N GLU A 495 6.13 26.60 -11.65
CA GLU A 495 6.81 27.76 -11.06
C GLU A 495 7.31 27.51 -9.64
N LYS A 496 6.58 26.73 -8.85
CA LYS A 496 7.01 26.39 -7.47
C LYS A 496 8.18 25.41 -7.48
N ILE A 497 8.14 24.41 -8.36
CA ILE A 497 9.26 23.48 -8.56
C ILE A 497 10.50 24.26 -9.04
N ASP A 498 10.33 25.16 -10.02
CA ASP A 498 11.40 25.96 -10.59
C ASP A 498 11.92 27.07 -9.64
N GLY A 499 11.04 27.61 -8.79
CA GLY A 499 11.34 28.67 -7.83
C GLY A 499 12.14 28.18 -6.62
N HIS A 500 12.02 26.89 -6.27
CA HIS A 500 12.84 26.26 -5.22
C HIS A 500 14.34 26.26 -5.56
N ASP A 501 14.70 26.23 -6.84
CA ASP A 501 16.09 26.27 -7.31
C ASP A 501 16.67 27.70 -7.43
N SER A 502 15.83 28.74 -7.29
CA SER A 502 16.24 30.12 -7.59
C SER A 502 15.75 31.13 -6.54
N GLN A 503 16.35 31.07 -5.34
CA GLN A 503 16.14 32.05 -4.27
C GLN A 503 16.43 33.52 -4.68
N GLN A 504 17.11 33.77 -5.80
CA GLN A 504 17.36 35.12 -6.35
C GLN A 504 16.32 35.60 -7.38
N GLY A 505 15.50 34.71 -7.96
CA GLY A 505 14.50 35.05 -8.99
C GLY A 505 13.17 35.56 -8.43
N GLY A 506 12.67 34.96 -7.36
CA GLY A 506 11.35 35.28 -6.79
C GLY A 506 11.22 36.71 -6.25
N VAL A 507 12.30 37.28 -5.70
CA VAL A 507 12.31 38.67 -5.18
C VAL A 507 12.24 39.69 -6.33
N VAL A 508 12.89 39.38 -7.47
CA VAL A 508 12.91 40.25 -8.64
C VAL A 508 11.57 40.22 -9.36
N GLU A 509 10.93 39.06 -9.50
CA GLU A 509 9.58 38.94 -10.09
C GLU A 509 8.50 39.59 -9.21
N LEU A 510 8.55 39.42 -7.88
CA LEU A 510 7.62 40.11 -6.97
C LEU A 510 7.80 41.62 -7.00
N ALA A 511 9.05 42.10 -7.10
CA ALA A 511 9.33 43.52 -7.27
C ALA A 511 8.85 44.05 -8.63
N ALA A 512 8.97 43.26 -9.71
CA ALA A 512 8.44 43.62 -11.02
C ALA A 512 6.90 43.69 -11.01
N ARG A 513 6.21 42.69 -10.43
CA ARG A 513 4.74 42.70 -10.26
C ARG A 513 4.28 43.94 -9.50
N ARG A 514 4.93 44.23 -8.38
CA ARG A 514 4.65 45.41 -7.56
C ARG A 514 4.79 46.72 -8.35
N ARG A 515 5.82 46.86 -9.18
CA ARG A 515 6.02 48.05 -10.03
C ARG A 515 4.88 48.28 -11.03
N ILE A 516 4.27 47.21 -11.56
CA ILE A 516 3.13 47.33 -12.49
C ILE A 516 1.92 47.92 -11.75
N HIS A 517 1.65 47.44 -10.53
CA HIS A 517 0.55 47.96 -9.72
C HIS A 517 0.79 49.41 -9.23
N GLU A 518 2.05 49.84 -9.13
CA GLU A 518 2.46 51.17 -8.68
C GLU A 518 2.68 52.18 -9.84
N ASP A 519 2.53 51.76 -11.10
CA ASP A 519 2.67 52.62 -12.28
C ASP A 519 1.59 53.72 -12.30
N GLU A 520 2.02 54.97 -12.16
CA GLU A 520 1.12 56.13 -12.08
C GLU A 520 0.31 56.35 -13.37
N ASP A 521 0.89 56.06 -14.53
CA ASP A 521 0.22 56.25 -15.82
C ASP A 521 -0.83 55.17 -16.05
N LEU A 522 -0.52 53.93 -15.65
CA LEU A 522 -1.50 52.85 -15.64
C LEU A 522 -2.65 53.15 -14.67
N GLN A 523 -2.35 53.60 -13.45
CA GLN A 523 -3.38 53.95 -12.46
C GLN A 523 -4.28 55.10 -12.92
N ARG A 524 -3.73 56.11 -13.62
CA ARG A 524 -4.52 57.17 -14.27
C ARG A 524 -5.44 56.60 -15.34
N LEU A 525 -4.93 55.72 -16.20
CA LEU A 525 -5.72 55.08 -17.26
C LEU A 525 -6.88 54.24 -16.69
N LEU A 526 -6.65 53.54 -15.59
CA LEU A 526 -7.67 52.71 -14.91
C LEU A 526 -8.72 53.54 -14.15
N THR A 527 -8.41 54.79 -13.81
CA THR A 527 -9.28 55.67 -13.01
C THR A 527 -10.04 56.68 -13.87
N ASP A 528 -9.43 57.19 -14.95
CA ASP A 528 -10.04 58.19 -15.84
C ASP A 528 -10.79 57.55 -17.02
N ARG A 529 -12.05 57.19 -16.78
CA ARG A 529 -13.00 56.70 -17.80
C ARG A 529 -12.45 55.55 -18.67
N PRO A 530 -12.02 54.43 -18.06
CA PRO A 530 -11.41 53.30 -18.79
C PRO A 530 -12.33 52.66 -19.85
N HIS A 531 -13.65 52.82 -19.69
CA HIS A 531 -14.66 52.37 -20.65
C HIS A 531 -14.56 53.01 -22.05
N ARG A 532 -13.79 54.10 -22.20
CA ARG A 532 -13.58 54.78 -23.49
C ARG A 532 -12.49 54.13 -24.35
N PHE A 533 -11.67 53.27 -23.75
CA PHE A 533 -10.52 52.64 -24.40
C PHE A 533 -10.76 51.15 -24.66
N THR A 534 -12.02 50.72 -24.76
CA THR A 534 -12.38 49.31 -24.85
C THR A 534 -13.62 49.06 -25.71
N SER A 535 -13.60 47.96 -26.46
CA SER A 535 -14.77 47.39 -27.11
C SER A 535 -15.71 46.65 -26.14
N ASP A 536 -15.29 46.41 -24.88
CA ASP A 536 -16.04 45.80 -23.76
C ASP A 536 -16.21 46.73 -22.52
N PRO A 537 -16.96 47.85 -22.62
CA PRO A 537 -17.12 48.84 -21.56
C PRO A 537 -17.58 48.27 -20.20
N SER A 538 -18.53 47.34 -20.23
CA SER A 538 -19.12 46.75 -19.04
C SER A 538 -18.14 45.82 -18.31
N GLY A 539 -17.40 44.99 -19.06
CA GLY A 539 -16.40 44.09 -18.49
C GLY A 539 -15.26 44.88 -17.82
N VAL A 540 -14.70 45.87 -18.51
CA VAL A 540 -13.64 46.73 -17.95
C VAL A 540 -14.09 47.44 -16.68
N LEU A 541 -15.29 48.03 -16.65
CA LEU A 541 -15.79 48.72 -15.45
C LEU A 541 -16.01 47.77 -14.27
N MET A 542 -16.50 46.56 -14.52
CA MET A 542 -16.66 45.52 -13.51
C MET A 542 -15.30 45.14 -12.90
N TYR A 543 -14.33 44.79 -13.74
CA TYR A 543 -13.01 44.39 -13.28
C TYR A 543 -12.24 45.54 -12.61
N CYS A 544 -12.31 46.78 -13.11
CA CYS A 544 -11.69 47.95 -12.47
C CYS A 544 -12.27 48.26 -11.08
N ARG A 545 -13.55 47.94 -10.84
CA ARG A 545 -14.16 48.10 -9.52
C ARG A 545 -13.64 47.06 -8.54
N GLU A 546 -13.61 45.79 -8.97
CA GLU A 546 -13.16 44.69 -8.11
C GLU A 546 -11.65 44.77 -7.86
N TYR A 547 -10.85 45.05 -8.90
CA TYR A 547 -9.41 45.26 -8.80
C TYR A 547 -9.03 46.29 -7.73
N ARG A 548 -9.66 47.47 -7.72
CA ARG A 548 -9.39 48.51 -6.72
C ARG A 548 -9.71 48.04 -5.30
N ARG A 549 -10.79 47.26 -5.14
CA ARG A 549 -11.18 46.70 -3.85
C ARG A 549 -10.16 45.65 -3.38
N THR A 550 -9.83 44.70 -4.25
CA THR A 550 -8.90 43.59 -3.94
C THR A 550 -7.49 44.12 -3.70
N LEU A 551 -7.00 45.07 -4.50
CA LEU A 551 -5.70 45.72 -4.31
C LEU A 551 -5.62 46.45 -2.96
N ALA A 552 -6.68 47.17 -2.57
CA ALA A 552 -6.71 47.87 -1.27
C ALA A 552 -6.79 46.91 -0.07
N GLN A 553 -7.43 45.76 -0.24
CA GLN A 553 -7.66 44.79 0.83
C GLN A 553 -6.52 43.78 1.00
N PHE A 554 -5.92 43.33 -0.10
CA PHE A 554 -4.97 42.20 -0.14
C PHE A 554 -3.58 42.58 -0.71
N GLY A 555 -3.47 43.72 -1.41
CA GLY A 555 -2.19 44.24 -1.91
C GLY A 555 -1.72 43.66 -3.26
N SER A 556 -0.60 44.18 -3.78
CA SER A 556 -0.09 43.88 -5.13
C SER A 556 0.50 42.48 -5.31
N ALA A 557 0.79 41.78 -4.21
CA ALA A 557 1.34 40.42 -4.23
C ALA A 557 0.24 39.34 -4.31
N ASP A 558 -1.03 39.74 -4.16
CA ASP A 558 -2.17 38.84 -4.14
C ASP A 558 -2.49 38.28 -5.55
N PRO A 559 -2.68 36.96 -5.71
CA PRO A 559 -2.95 36.33 -7.01
C PRO A 559 -4.23 36.85 -7.68
N ASP A 560 -5.30 37.09 -6.91
CA ASP A 560 -6.57 37.58 -7.46
C ASP A 560 -6.40 39.02 -7.98
N THR A 561 -5.65 39.84 -7.26
CA THR A 561 -5.28 41.20 -7.69
C THR A 561 -4.53 41.20 -9.03
N ASN A 562 -3.61 40.26 -9.23
CA ASN A 562 -2.87 40.09 -10.48
C ASN A 562 -3.78 39.58 -11.62
N SER A 563 -4.68 38.64 -11.34
CA SER A 563 -5.65 38.12 -12.31
C SER A 563 -6.64 39.19 -12.78
N LEU A 564 -7.13 40.01 -11.85
CA LEU A 564 -8.03 41.12 -12.13
C LEU A 564 -7.34 42.19 -13.00
N LEU A 565 -6.07 42.51 -12.73
CA LEU A 565 -5.31 43.45 -13.54
C LEU A 565 -5.10 42.92 -14.97
N ALA A 566 -4.67 41.67 -15.13
CA ALA A 566 -4.53 41.04 -16.44
C ALA A 566 -5.85 41.04 -17.23
N SER A 567 -6.98 40.81 -16.54
CA SER A 567 -8.34 40.86 -17.13
C SER A 567 -8.71 42.27 -17.62
N ILE A 568 -8.18 43.32 -17.01
CA ILE A 568 -8.41 44.70 -17.45
C ILE A 568 -7.53 45.02 -18.66
N LEU A 569 -6.22 44.79 -18.54
CA LEU A 569 -5.22 45.17 -19.56
C LEU A 569 -5.58 44.61 -20.94
N ILE A 570 -5.96 43.33 -20.99
CA ILE A 570 -6.34 42.65 -22.24
C ILE A 570 -7.60 43.23 -22.90
N ARG A 571 -8.47 43.88 -22.12
CA ARG A 571 -9.73 44.45 -22.63
C ARG A 571 -9.57 45.91 -23.09
N LEU A 572 -8.42 46.56 -22.89
CA LEU A 572 -8.19 47.96 -23.29
C LEU A 572 -7.78 48.09 -24.78
N ASP A 573 -8.46 47.36 -25.67
CA ASP A 573 -8.14 47.20 -27.09
C ASP A 573 -8.23 48.47 -27.94
N GLN A 574 -8.86 49.53 -27.42
CA GLN A 574 -8.97 50.83 -28.10
C GLN A 574 -8.04 51.89 -27.49
N SER A 575 -7.11 51.49 -26.63
CA SER A 575 -6.06 52.36 -26.10
C SER A 575 -4.97 52.59 -27.15
N ASP A 576 -4.50 53.82 -27.30
CA ASP A 576 -3.33 54.14 -28.15
C ASP A 576 -2.05 53.43 -27.67
N ARG A 577 -2.04 53.00 -26.39
CA ARG A 577 -0.95 52.26 -25.75
C ARG A 577 -1.24 50.76 -25.62
N TYR A 578 -2.22 50.22 -26.36
CA TYR A 578 -2.68 48.84 -26.16
C TYR A 578 -1.55 47.81 -26.24
N GLU A 579 -0.63 47.94 -27.21
CA GLU A 579 0.51 47.03 -27.34
C GLU A 579 1.48 47.10 -26.14
N GLU A 580 1.71 48.27 -25.55
CA GLU A 580 2.52 48.40 -24.33
C GLU A 580 1.84 47.75 -23.12
N LEU A 581 0.51 47.86 -23.03
CA LEU A 581 -0.28 47.36 -21.90
C LEU A 581 -0.35 45.83 -21.87
N ILE A 582 -0.44 45.20 -23.04
CA ILE A 582 -0.47 43.74 -23.14
C ILE A 582 0.90 43.09 -22.89
N ASP A 583 2.00 43.79 -23.19
CA ASP A 583 3.36 43.32 -22.90
C ASP A 583 3.62 43.19 -21.38
N LEU A 584 2.80 43.84 -20.56
CA LEU A 584 2.84 43.71 -19.10
C LEU A 584 2.19 42.40 -18.62
N ILE A 585 1.28 41.79 -19.39
CA ILE A 585 0.47 40.65 -18.94
C ILE A 585 1.34 39.43 -18.56
N PRO A 586 2.37 39.01 -19.34
CA PRO A 586 3.23 37.88 -18.96
C PRO A 586 3.92 38.08 -17.60
N SER A 587 4.28 39.32 -17.25
CA SER A 587 4.99 39.64 -16.01
C SER A 587 4.13 39.52 -14.73
N LEU A 588 2.80 39.40 -14.88
CA LEU A 588 1.86 39.15 -13.78
C LEU A 588 1.85 37.68 -13.32
N GLY A 589 2.53 36.76 -14.03
CA GLY A 589 2.70 35.36 -13.63
C GLY A 589 1.48 34.45 -13.89
N PRO A 590 1.34 33.31 -13.19
CA PRO A 590 0.27 32.33 -13.41
C PRO A 590 -1.15 32.89 -13.34
N PRO A 591 -1.48 33.87 -12.47
CA PRO A 591 -2.82 34.48 -12.46
C PRO A 591 -3.23 35.13 -13.78
N ALA A 592 -2.27 35.55 -14.60
CA ALA A 592 -2.52 36.07 -15.95
C ALA A 592 -3.06 34.99 -16.90
N VAL A 593 -2.59 33.75 -16.76
CA VAL A 593 -3.09 32.60 -17.53
C VAL A 593 -4.58 32.38 -17.24
N SER A 594 -4.97 32.38 -15.95
CA SER A 594 -6.38 32.29 -15.55
C SER A 594 -7.22 33.47 -16.06
N ALA A 595 -6.66 34.68 -16.08
CA ALA A 595 -7.34 35.88 -16.57
C ALA A 595 -7.61 35.82 -18.09
N LEU A 596 -6.60 35.43 -18.88
CA LEU A 596 -6.72 35.25 -20.32
C LEU A 596 -7.76 34.18 -20.67
N TYR A 597 -7.78 33.07 -19.92
CA TYR A 597 -8.82 32.06 -20.03
C TYR A 597 -10.23 32.58 -19.72
N GLY A 598 -10.38 33.39 -18.67
CA GLY A 598 -11.65 34.02 -18.32
C GLY A 598 -12.19 34.95 -19.42
N VAL A 599 -11.32 35.63 -20.16
CA VAL A 599 -11.71 36.46 -21.32
C VAL A 599 -12.29 35.60 -22.44
N LEU A 600 -11.63 34.48 -22.73
CA LEU A 600 -12.01 33.57 -23.81
C LEU A 600 -13.32 32.81 -23.50
N ASP A 601 -13.67 32.67 -22.23
CA ASP A 601 -14.96 32.10 -21.82
C ASP A 601 -16.10 33.13 -21.91
N GLN A 602 -15.87 34.34 -21.41
CA GLN A 602 -16.90 35.39 -21.31
C GLN A 602 -17.27 36.06 -22.63
N ILE A 603 -16.33 36.16 -23.58
CA ILE A 603 -16.57 36.79 -24.87
C ILE A 603 -16.91 35.71 -25.90
N SER A 604 -18.06 35.86 -26.57
CA SER A 604 -18.51 34.94 -27.62
C SER A 604 -17.67 35.13 -28.89
N GLU A 605 -17.33 34.04 -29.58
CA GLU A 605 -16.63 34.11 -30.87
C GLU A 605 -17.46 34.80 -31.97
N ARG A 606 -18.78 34.81 -31.80
CA ARG A 606 -19.71 35.50 -32.72
C ARG A 606 -19.78 37.01 -32.48
N ASP A 607 -19.09 37.51 -31.44
CA ASP A 607 -19.07 38.93 -31.12
C ASP A 607 -17.97 39.63 -31.92
N GLU A 608 -18.32 40.09 -33.13
CA GLU A 608 -17.41 40.78 -34.05
C GLU A 608 -16.79 42.04 -33.42
N ARG A 609 -17.50 42.69 -32.50
CA ARG A 609 -17.02 43.92 -31.85
C ARG A 609 -15.87 43.63 -30.89
N ARG A 610 -15.88 42.47 -30.22
CA ARG A 610 -14.86 42.06 -29.23
C ARG A 610 -13.89 41.01 -29.76
N ALA A 611 -13.95 40.69 -31.04
CA ALA A 611 -13.02 39.78 -31.72
C ALA A 611 -11.53 40.15 -31.55
N PRO A 612 -11.11 41.45 -31.54
CA PRO A 612 -9.71 41.81 -31.31
C PRO A 612 -9.19 41.40 -29.93
N ILE A 613 -10.02 41.54 -28.88
CA ILE A 613 -9.70 41.11 -27.50
C ILE A 613 -9.49 39.59 -27.48
N LEU A 614 -10.38 38.82 -28.12
CA LEU A 614 -10.28 37.36 -28.21
C LEU A 614 -9.00 36.92 -28.95
N GLN A 615 -8.75 37.48 -30.13
CA GLN A 615 -7.58 37.12 -30.94
C GLN A 615 -6.27 37.44 -30.22
N ARG A 616 -6.19 38.60 -29.55
CA ARG A 616 -5.00 38.96 -28.79
C ARG A 616 -4.81 38.09 -27.54
N SER A 617 -5.91 37.76 -26.85
CA SER A 617 -5.87 36.84 -25.70
C SER A 617 -5.28 35.48 -26.08
N ARG A 618 -5.68 34.93 -27.24
CA ARG A 618 -5.13 33.66 -27.78
C ARG A 618 -3.63 33.76 -28.04
N ARG A 619 -3.18 34.83 -28.71
CA ARG A 619 -1.76 35.04 -29.02
C ARG A 619 -0.90 35.14 -27.76
N ILE A 620 -1.32 35.94 -26.78
CA ILE A 620 -0.57 36.13 -25.53
C ILE A 620 -0.55 34.84 -24.71
N LEU A 621 -1.67 34.12 -24.66
CA LEU A 621 -1.72 32.83 -24.00
C LEU A 621 -0.76 31.83 -24.67
N GLY A 622 -0.79 31.72 -26.00
CA GLY A 622 0.14 30.89 -26.76
C GLY A 622 1.60 31.26 -26.51
N SER A 623 1.93 32.56 -26.49
CA SER A 623 3.31 33.02 -26.22
C SER A 623 3.77 32.69 -24.80
N ILE A 624 2.91 32.84 -23.79
CA ILE A 624 3.24 32.49 -22.38
C ILE A 624 3.50 30.98 -22.24
N LEU A 625 2.68 30.14 -22.87
CA LEU A 625 2.85 28.69 -22.80
C LEU A 625 4.12 28.23 -23.55
N MET A 626 4.37 28.78 -24.74
CA MET A 626 5.60 28.55 -25.51
C MET A 626 6.86 29.00 -24.76
N GLU A 627 6.85 30.19 -24.15
CA GLU A 627 8.00 30.69 -23.39
C GLU A 627 8.33 29.79 -22.20
N ARG A 628 7.31 29.33 -21.46
CA ARG A 628 7.49 28.36 -20.37
C ARG A 628 8.08 27.04 -20.85
N GLN A 629 7.59 26.52 -21.98
CA GLN A 629 8.12 25.32 -22.62
C GLN A 629 9.60 25.51 -23.00
N PHE A 630 9.98 26.64 -23.59
CA PHE A 630 11.38 26.93 -23.94
C PHE A 630 12.29 27.09 -22.73
N ARG A 631 11.85 27.82 -21.69
CA ARG A 631 12.62 27.98 -20.45
C ARG A 631 12.87 26.63 -19.76
N ALA A 632 11.85 25.78 -19.72
CA ALA A 632 11.95 24.46 -19.13
C ALA A 632 12.87 23.53 -19.93
N LYS A 633 12.73 23.48 -21.27
CA LYS A 633 13.63 22.72 -22.16
C LYS A 633 15.08 23.20 -22.06
N ALA A 634 15.32 24.50 -21.94
CA ALA A 634 16.65 25.07 -21.74
C ALA A 634 17.28 24.62 -20.42
N ARG A 635 16.50 24.57 -19.34
CA ARG A 635 16.96 24.07 -18.02
C ARG A 635 17.18 22.56 -18.02
N GLN A 636 16.33 21.77 -18.67
CA GLN A 636 16.54 20.33 -18.83
C GLN A 636 17.86 20.07 -19.56
N ARG A 637 18.14 20.81 -20.64
CA ARG A 637 19.44 20.76 -21.34
C ARG A 637 20.61 21.16 -20.43
N ALA A 638 20.43 22.18 -19.60
CA ALA A 638 21.46 22.61 -18.65
C ALA A 638 21.73 21.54 -17.56
N ARG A 639 20.69 20.90 -17.02
CA ARG A 639 20.81 19.80 -16.05
C ARG A 639 21.44 18.56 -16.68
N SER A 640 21.03 18.17 -17.89
CA SER A 640 21.67 17.08 -18.63
C SER A 640 23.14 17.40 -18.89
N ALA A 641 23.48 18.62 -19.31
CA ALA A 641 24.87 19.04 -19.50
C ALA A 641 25.68 19.05 -18.20
N GLN A 642 25.07 19.41 -17.06
CA GLN A 642 25.70 19.31 -15.74
C GLN A 642 25.93 17.87 -15.30
N ALA A 643 24.95 16.97 -15.51
CA ALA A 643 25.09 15.54 -15.22
C ALA A 643 26.19 14.89 -16.09
N TYR A 644 26.26 15.24 -17.37
CA TYR A 644 27.37 14.84 -18.24
C TYR A 644 28.71 15.40 -17.76
N SER A 645 28.76 16.66 -17.31
CA SER A 645 29.98 17.27 -16.78
C SER A 645 30.41 16.68 -15.43
N GLU A 646 29.49 16.23 -14.58
CA GLU A 646 29.78 15.55 -13.32
C GLU A 646 30.26 14.12 -13.54
N MET A 647 29.67 13.39 -14.50
CA MET A 647 30.17 12.09 -14.94
C MET A 647 31.58 12.19 -15.53
N ASP A 648 31.87 13.23 -16.33
CA ASP A 648 33.22 13.49 -16.85
C ASP A 648 34.22 13.87 -15.76
N ARG A 649 33.78 14.59 -14.71
CA ARG A 649 34.61 14.91 -13.54
C ARG A 649 34.87 13.69 -12.65
N GLN A 650 33.92 12.76 -12.52
CA GLN A 650 34.12 11.50 -11.81
C GLN A 650 35.00 10.53 -12.61
N ALA A 651 34.89 10.52 -13.94
CA ALA A 651 35.78 9.76 -14.82
C ALA A 651 37.21 10.33 -14.88
N SER A 652 37.37 11.65 -14.64
CA SER A 652 38.66 12.35 -14.63
C SER A 652 39.26 12.55 -13.23
N ALA A 653 38.63 12.04 -12.18
CA ALA A 653 39.18 12.11 -10.82
C ALA A 653 40.33 11.08 -10.68
N PRO A 654 41.52 11.47 -10.19
CA PRO A 654 42.59 10.52 -9.93
C PRO A 654 42.13 9.51 -8.85
N PRO A 655 42.49 8.23 -8.96
CA PRO A 655 42.13 7.24 -7.94
C PRO A 655 42.68 7.70 -6.58
N PRO A 656 41.93 7.50 -5.48
CA PRO A 656 42.44 7.85 -4.15
C PRO A 656 43.73 7.08 -3.87
N PRO A 657 44.68 7.66 -3.13
CA PRO A 657 45.95 7.00 -2.85
C PRO A 657 45.69 5.70 -2.10
N ALA A 658 46.19 4.59 -2.65
CA ALA A 658 46.11 3.27 -2.06
C ALA A 658 46.73 3.32 -0.66
N ALA A 659 45.90 3.14 0.37
CA ALA A 659 46.36 2.83 1.70
C ALA A 659 47.04 1.46 1.63
N ILE A 660 48.35 1.46 1.83
CA ILE A 660 49.14 0.27 2.07
C ILE A 660 48.64 -0.33 3.39
N THR A 661 47.91 -1.44 3.30
CA THR A 661 47.77 -2.40 4.41
C THR A 661 48.31 -3.73 3.95
N VAL A 662 49.50 -4.03 4.47
CA VAL A 662 50.18 -5.30 4.42
C VAL A 662 49.56 -6.18 5.51
N ASP A 663 48.76 -7.18 5.13
CA ASP A 663 49.07 -8.60 5.38
C ASP A 663 47.88 -9.55 5.14
N ASP A 664 48.22 -10.61 4.41
CA ASP A 664 47.78 -12.01 4.42
C ASP A 664 46.34 -12.47 4.09
N VAL A 665 46.27 -13.06 2.87
CA VAL A 665 45.70 -14.38 2.51
C VAL A 665 44.23 -14.65 2.85
N THR A 666 43.39 -14.48 1.83
CA THR A 666 42.35 -15.47 1.48
C THR A 666 41.89 -15.23 0.04
N ILE A 667 42.15 -16.21 -0.83
CA ILE A 667 41.67 -16.24 -2.22
C ILE A 667 40.30 -16.96 -2.23
N PRO A 668 39.21 -16.37 -2.74
CA PRO A 668 38.04 -17.14 -3.14
C PRO A 668 37.89 -17.15 -4.68
N PHE A 669 38.48 -18.18 -5.27
CA PHE A 669 37.86 -19.14 -6.20
C PHE A 669 36.54 -18.76 -6.92
N VAL A 670 36.51 -17.70 -7.74
CA VAL A 670 35.43 -17.50 -8.75
C VAL A 670 35.97 -17.14 -10.13
N ALA A 671 37.21 -16.67 -10.25
CA ALA A 671 37.78 -16.25 -11.54
C ALA A 671 38.32 -17.41 -12.41
N LEU A 672 38.54 -18.61 -11.85
CA LEU A 672 39.14 -19.74 -12.59
C LEU A 672 38.13 -20.59 -13.39
N HIS A 673 36.81 -20.37 -13.23
CA HIS A 673 35.79 -21.20 -13.89
C HIS A 673 35.39 -20.67 -15.29
N ARG A 674 35.77 -19.44 -15.67
CA ARG A 674 35.42 -18.86 -16.98
C ARG A 674 36.50 -19.05 -18.03
N GLU A 675 37.77 -19.18 -17.62
CA GLU A 675 38.92 -19.39 -18.50
C GLU A 675 39.00 -20.84 -19.02
N LEU A 676 38.49 -21.82 -18.27
CA LEU A 676 38.41 -23.23 -18.69
C LEU A 676 37.30 -23.53 -19.71
N LEU A 677 36.39 -22.58 -19.98
CA LEU A 677 35.22 -22.81 -20.85
C LEU A 677 35.27 -22.05 -22.19
N THR A 678 36.16 -21.08 -22.38
CA THR A 678 36.16 -20.25 -23.62
C THR A 678 37.49 -20.17 -24.36
N GLY A 679 38.59 -20.77 -23.87
CA GLY A 679 39.77 -21.09 -24.69
C GLY A 679 40.44 -19.93 -25.45
N VAL A 680 40.30 -18.68 -24.99
CA VAL A 680 40.97 -17.53 -25.59
C VAL A 680 41.66 -16.73 -24.51
N GLU A 681 42.99 -16.83 -24.47
CA GLU A 681 43.86 -15.98 -23.66
C GLU A 681 43.97 -14.59 -24.31
N PHE A 682 43.89 -13.52 -23.52
CA PHE A 682 44.27 -12.18 -23.97
C PHE A 682 45.26 -11.56 -22.99
N SER A 683 46.53 -11.59 -23.35
CA SER A 683 47.61 -10.86 -22.70
C SER A 683 48.00 -9.64 -23.53
N HIS A 684 47.91 -8.47 -22.87
CA HIS A 684 48.66 -7.22 -23.03
C HIS A 684 49.56 -6.99 -24.27
N ARG A 685 49.39 -5.82 -24.91
CA ARG A 685 50.29 -4.65 -24.75
C ARG A 685 49.82 -3.45 -25.59
N GLY A 686 49.89 -2.26 -24.99
CA GLY A 686 49.81 -1.01 -25.74
C GLY A 686 51.13 -0.72 -26.47
N ASP A 687 51.02 -0.03 -27.59
CA ASP A 687 51.80 1.15 -27.97
C ASP A 687 51.30 1.64 -29.34
N SER A 688 50.91 2.91 -29.43
CA SER A 688 50.78 3.69 -30.68
C SER A 688 52.19 3.91 -31.30
N PRO A 689 52.40 4.35 -32.57
CA PRO A 689 51.57 5.31 -33.33
C PRO A 689 51.55 5.17 -34.88
N ASN A 690 50.80 6.08 -35.52
CA ASN A 690 50.94 6.63 -36.88
C ASN A 690 51.00 5.68 -38.10
N ASP A 691 50.01 5.78 -38.99
CA ASP A 691 50.15 6.50 -40.28
C ASP A 691 48.88 6.32 -41.13
N GLU A 692 48.35 7.46 -41.61
CA GLU A 692 47.47 7.57 -42.78
C GLU A 692 48.22 7.16 -44.07
N PRO A 693 47.64 7.25 -45.29
CA PRO A 693 46.29 6.94 -45.77
C PRO A 693 46.34 6.08 -47.07
N GLY A 694 45.17 5.66 -47.57
CA GLY A 694 44.94 5.70 -49.03
C GLY A 694 44.54 4.42 -49.75
N GLY A 695 43.73 4.62 -50.78
CA GLY A 695 43.59 3.75 -51.95
C GLY A 695 42.49 2.71 -51.81
N ALA A 696 41.26 2.94 -52.27
CA ALA A 696 40.82 2.92 -53.68
C ALA A 696 40.78 1.52 -54.31
N GLY A 697 39.64 1.24 -54.96
CA GLY A 697 39.41 0.10 -55.85
C GLY A 697 38.26 -0.76 -55.33
N HIS A 698 37.05 -0.64 -55.90
CA HIS A 698 36.59 -1.45 -57.05
C HIS A 698 36.48 -2.93 -56.66
N SER A 699 35.39 -3.64 -56.89
CA SER A 699 34.34 -3.54 -57.92
C SER A 699 33.37 -4.69 -57.67
N ASP A 700 32.10 -4.48 -58.05
CA ASP A 700 31.18 -5.39 -58.75
C ASP A 700 30.95 -6.80 -58.14
N THR A 701 29.76 -7.39 -58.11
CA THR A 701 28.63 -7.45 -59.06
C THR A 701 27.41 -7.94 -58.28
N GLU A 702 26.21 -7.39 -58.49
CA GLU A 702 25.14 -7.98 -59.33
C GLU A 702 24.83 -9.46 -58.99
N ASP A 703 23.61 -9.76 -58.52
CA ASP A 703 22.52 -9.98 -59.47
C ASP A 703 21.17 -10.18 -58.76
N ASP A 704 20.15 -9.80 -59.52
CA ASP A 704 18.73 -9.70 -59.22
C ASP A 704 18.01 -11.05 -59.07
N VAL A 705 16.75 -10.98 -58.64
CA VAL A 705 15.53 -11.46 -59.36
C VAL A 705 14.43 -11.67 -58.31
N GLU A 706 13.46 -10.74 -58.19
CA GLU A 706 12.18 -10.68 -58.92
C GLU A 706 11.19 -11.80 -58.55
N GLY A 707 9.94 -11.43 -58.26
CA GLY A 707 8.83 -12.40 -58.28
C GLY A 707 7.62 -12.13 -57.41
N ASP A 708 6.88 -11.07 -57.76
CA ASP A 708 5.44 -10.82 -57.66
C ASP A 708 4.44 -11.76 -56.92
N VAL A 709 3.55 -11.05 -56.21
CA VAL A 709 2.15 -11.28 -55.77
C VAL A 709 1.26 -11.73 -56.95
N PRO A 710 0.18 -12.56 -56.82
CA PRO A 710 -1.11 -12.24 -56.14
C PRO A 710 -1.83 -13.46 -55.51
N GLY A 711 -2.93 -13.41 -54.78
CA GLY A 711 -3.98 -12.45 -54.47
C GLY A 711 -5.25 -13.27 -54.14
N ASP A 712 -6.20 -12.64 -53.43
CA ASP A 712 -7.64 -12.94 -53.42
C ASP A 712 -8.27 -14.03 -52.50
N VAL A 713 -9.14 -13.51 -51.61
CA VAL A 713 -10.61 -13.75 -51.51
C VAL A 713 -11.20 -14.58 -50.36
N ALA A 714 -12.35 -14.03 -49.88
CA ALA A 714 -13.50 -14.60 -49.15
C ALA A 714 -13.44 -14.58 -47.61
N GLU A 715 -14.25 -13.74 -46.94
CA GLU A 715 -15.68 -13.93 -46.60
C GLU A 715 -15.88 -14.98 -45.48
N GLU A 716 -16.36 -14.55 -44.31
CA GLU A 716 -17.64 -15.06 -43.76
C GLU A 716 -18.10 -14.31 -42.51
N THR A 717 -19.43 -14.28 -42.39
CA THR A 717 -20.29 -13.41 -41.60
C THR A 717 -20.77 -14.02 -40.30
N ASN A 718 -21.05 -13.13 -39.34
CA ASN A 718 -22.10 -13.14 -38.30
C ASN A 718 -23.00 -14.38 -38.08
N GLY A 719 -23.22 -14.68 -36.80
CA GLY A 719 -24.39 -15.41 -36.31
C GLY A 719 -24.61 -15.18 -34.80
N GLU A 720 -25.54 -14.29 -34.46
CA GLU A 720 -26.23 -14.23 -33.17
C GLU A 720 -27.03 -15.53 -32.89
N VAL A 721 -27.35 -15.76 -31.62
CA VAL A 721 -28.73 -15.92 -31.08
C VAL A 721 -28.69 -16.83 -29.83
N ALA A 722 -29.08 -16.22 -28.70
CA ALA A 722 -29.46 -16.87 -27.45
C ALA A 722 -30.92 -17.42 -27.54
N PRO A 723 -31.40 -18.28 -26.64
CA PRO A 723 -31.49 -18.02 -25.19
C PRO A 723 -30.81 -19.05 -24.28
#